data_AF-A0A5G2QYW3-F1
#
_entry.id   AF-A0A5G2QYW3-F1
#
_cell.length_a   1.000
_cell.length_b   1.000
_cell.length_c   1.000
_cell.angle_alpha   90.00
_cell.angle_beta   90.00
_cell.angle_gamma   90.00
#
_symmetry.space_group_name_H-M   'P 1'
#
loop_
_entity.id
_entity.type
_entity.pdbx_description
1 polymer ?
#
loop_
_entity_poly.entity_id
_entity_poly.type
_entity_poly.pdbx_seq_one_letter_code
_entity_poly.pdbx_strand_id
1 'polypeptide(L)'
;MFNVESLERVELCESLLTWIQTFNVDAPCQTVEDLTNGVVMAQALQKIDPAYFDENWLNRIKTEVGDNWRLKVFFFSYLLIHLLLGCILGQQINDFTLPDVNLIGEHSDAAELGRMLQLILGCAVNCEQKQEYIQAIMMMEESVQHVVMTAIQELMSKESPVSAGNDAYVDLDRQLKKTSEELNEALSAKEEIAQRCHELDLQVAALQEEKSSLLAENQVLMERLNQSDSIEDPNSPAGRRHLQLQTQLEQLQEETFRLEAAKDDYRIRCEELEKEISELRQQNDELTTLADDAQSLKDEIDVLRHSSDKVSKLEGQVESYKKKLEDLGDLRRQVKLLEEKNTMYMQNTVSLEEELRKANAARSQLETYKRQVVELQNRLSEESKKADKLDFEYKRLKEKVDSLQKEKDRLRTERDSLKETIEELRCVQAQEGQLTTQGLIPLGSQESSDSLAAEIVTPEIREKLIRLQHENKMLKINQEGSDNEKIALLQSLLDDANLRKNELETENREKLHEANNELQKKRAIIEDLEPRFNNSYLNFFFYYFLQVIRTLDPKQNQGAAPEIQALKNQLQERDRLFHSLEKEYEKTKSQREMEEKYIVSAWYNMGMTLHKKAAEDRLASTSSGQSFLARQRQATSTRRSYPGHVQPATAR
;
A
#
# COMPACT_ATOMS: atom_id res chain seq x y z
N MET A 1 -19.21 49.05 58.57
CA MET A 1 -18.85 47.68 59.02
C MET A 1 -17.85 47.09 58.04
N PHE A 2 -16.67 47.73 57.92
CA PHE A 2 -15.50 47.07 57.37
C PHE A 2 -14.79 46.39 58.54
N ASN A 3 -14.38 45.14 58.34
CA ASN A 3 -13.20 44.53 58.95
C ASN A 3 -13.24 44.10 60.44
N VAL A 4 -14.23 43.30 60.86
CA VAL A 4 -14.01 42.38 62.00
C VAL A 4 -13.78 40.96 61.47
N GLU A 5 -14.69 40.45 60.61
CA GLU A 5 -14.49 39.16 59.92
C GLU A 5 -13.24 39.13 59.05
N SER A 6 -12.85 40.26 58.43
CA SER A 6 -11.60 40.30 57.65
C SER A 6 -10.36 40.36 58.55
N LEU A 7 -10.47 40.87 59.78
CA LEU A 7 -9.34 40.98 60.70
C LEU A 7 -9.01 39.61 61.29
N GLU A 8 -10.03 38.85 61.69
CA GLU A 8 -9.91 37.46 62.13
C GLU A 8 -9.35 36.56 61.01
N ARG A 9 -9.74 36.79 59.76
CA ARG A 9 -9.22 36.05 58.60
C ARG A 9 -7.77 36.40 58.23
N VAL A 10 -7.30 37.61 58.55
CA VAL A 10 -5.89 37.99 58.36
C VAL A 10 -5.04 37.39 59.48
N GLU A 11 -5.54 37.39 60.73
CA GLU A 11 -4.88 36.74 61.87
C GLU A 11 -4.74 35.22 61.66
N LEU A 12 -5.75 34.59 61.02
CA LEU A 12 -5.68 33.22 60.54
C LEU A 12 -4.51 33.01 59.58
N CYS A 13 -4.35 33.89 58.59
CA CYS A 13 -3.27 33.77 57.60
C CYS A 13 -1.88 33.92 58.24
N GLU A 14 -1.69 34.86 59.17
CA GLU A 14 -0.40 35.07 59.84
C GLU A 14 -0.04 33.92 60.79
N SER A 15 -1.03 33.39 61.50
CA SER A 15 -0.86 32.22 62.38
C SER A 15 -0.52 30.97 61.59
N LEU A 16 -1.21 30.73 60.47
CA LEU A 16 -0.94 29.60 59.58
C LEU A 16 0.37 29.77 58.80
N LEU A 17 0.78 30.99 58.47
CA LEU A 17 2.10 31.27 57.89
C LEU A 17 3.21 30.85 58.87
N THR A 18 3.06 31.21 60.15
CA THR A 18 3.99 30.79 61.21
C THR A 18 4.07 29.26 61.31
N TRP A 19 2.94 28.57 61.12
CA TRP A 19 2.91 27.11 61.07
C TRP A 19 3.62 26.54 59.83
N ILE A 20 3.41 27.11 58.64
CA ILE A 20 4.08 26.69 57.40
C ILE A 20 5.61 26.85 57.50
N GLN A 21 6.09 27.88 58.21
CA GLN A 21 7.53 28.07 58.43
C GLN A 21 8.19 26.90 59.18
N THR A 22 7.43 26.12 59.97
CA THR A 22 7.97 24.93 60.66
C THR A 22 8.40 23.82 59.69
N PHE A 23 7.91 23.84 58.45
CA PHE A 23 8.26 22.83 57.43
C PHE A 23 9.66 23.00 56.88
N ASN A 24 10.35 24.15 57.09
CA ASN A 24 11.69 24.44 56.56
C ASN A 24 11.83 24.01 55.08
N VAL A 25 11.01 24.60 54.22
CA VAL A 25 11.02 24.34 52.77
C VAL A 25 12.09 25.16 52.06
N ASP A 26 12.50 24.76 50.86
CA ASP A 26 13.59 25.42 50.12
C ASP A 26 13.21 26.81 49.60
N ALA A 27 11.92 27.05 49.36
CA ALA A 27 11.41 28.35 48.93
C ALA A 27 11.30 29.36 50.12
N PRO A 28 11.55 30.66 49.89
CA PRO A 28 11.35 31.67 50.92
C PRO A 28 9.87 31.70 51.35
N CYS A 29 9.61 31.79 52.66
CA CYS A 29 8.25 31.73 53.23
C CYS A 29 8.06 32.74 54.39
N GLN A 30 8.64 33.94 54.27
CA GLN A 30 8.65 34.93 55.35
C GLN A 30 7.44 35.86 55.30
N THR A 31 6.88 36.11 54.11
CA THR A 31 5.76 37.03 53.91
C THR A 31 4.61 36.34 53.18
N VAL A 32 3.40 36.92 53.30
CA VAL A 32 2.20 36.49 52.56
C VAL A 32 2.47 36.46 51.05
N GLU A 33 3.20 37.45 50.52
CA GLU A 33 3.54 37.53 49.09
C GLU A 33 4.42 36.36 48.64
N ASP A 34 5.32 35.85 49.49
CA ASP A 34 6.18 34.71 49.17
C ASP A 34 5.37 33.42 48.96
N LEU A 35 4.19 33.31 49.60
CA LEU A 35 3.30 32.18 49.45
C LEU A 35 2.40 32.30 48.22
N THR A 36 2.25 33.48 47.62
CA THR A 36 1.39 33.70 46.44
C THR A 36 1.93 33.05 45.15
N ASN A 37 3.19 32.63 45.13
CA ASN A 37 3.71 31.80 44.03
C ASN A 37 3.29 30.33 44.15
N GLY A 38 2.78 29.93 45.33
CA GLY A 38 2.25 28.63 45.66
C GLY A 38 3.26 27.46 45.68
N VAL A 39 4.54 27.73 45.38
CA VAL A 39 5.64 26.74 45.44
C VAL A 39 5.84 26.26 46.88
N VAL A 40 5.78 27.17 47.86
CA VAL A 40 5.90 26.87 49.30
C VAL A 40 4.82 25.85 49.72
N MET A 41 3.58 26.05 49.27
CA MET A 41 2.46 25.17 49.60
C MET A 41 2.63 23.78 48.99
N ALA A 42 3.13 23.70 47.75
CA ALA A 42 3.40 22.42 47.11
C ALA A 42 4.50 21.62 47.80
N GLN A 43 5.58 22.29 48.20
CA GLN A 43 6.65 21.66 48.97
C GLN A 43 6.18 21.19 50.35
N ALA A 44 5.30 21.96 51.00
CA ALA A 44 4.67 21.55 52.25
C ALA A 44 3.79 20.30 52.06
N LEU A 45 2.96 20.26 51.01
CA LEU A 45 2.12 19.09 50.70
C LEU A 45 2.93 17.83 50.38
N GLN A 46 4.04 17.96 49.65
CA GLN A 46 4.97 16.84 49.41
C GLN A 46 5.51 16.26 50.73
N LYS A 47 5.81 17.10 51.73
CA LYS A 47 6.24 16.63 53.05
C LYS A 47 5.09 15.98 53.84
N ILE A 48 3.86 16.50 53.71
CA ILE A 48 2.68 15.99 54.40
C ILE A 48 2.32 14.58 53.92
N ASP A 49 2.30 14.37 52.61
CA ASP A 49 1.99 13.09 52.01
C ASP A 49 2.83 12.86 50.73
N PRO A 50 4.04 12.30 50.87
CA PRO A 50 4.91 12.01 49.72
C PRO A 50 4.39 10.86 48.85
N ALA A 51 3.39 10.08 49.30
CA ALA A 51 2.81 9.00 48.51
C ALA A 51 1.84 9.54 47.45
N TYR A 52 1.08 10.59 47.79
CA TYR A 52 0.18 11.27 46.85
C TYR A 52 0.88 12.40 46.08
N PHE A 53 1.66 13.24 46.77
CA PHE A 53 2.38 14.38 46.20
C PHE A 53 3.84 14.02 45.89
N ASP A 54 4.03 13.19 44.86
CA ASP A 54 5.36 12.71 44.44
C ASP A 54 6.21 13.80 43.73
N GLU A 55 7.48 13.49 43.46
CA GLU A 55 8.36 14.42 42.72
C GLU A 55 7.85 14.71 41.29
N ASN A 56 7.12 13.79 40.66
CA ASN A 56 6.55 14.04 39.34
C ASN A 56 5.43 15.09 39.39
N TRP A 57 4.62 15.09 40.45
CA TRP A 57 3.62 16.11 40.70
C TRP A 57 4.28 17.46 40.99
N LEU A 58 5.31 17.50 41.83
CA LEU A 58 6.05 18.73 42.13
C LEU A 58 6.74 19.30 40.89
N ASN A 59 7.30 18.47 40.01
CA ASN A 59 7.95 18.91 38.76
C ASN A 59 7.00 19.61 37.76
N ARG A 60 5.68 19.44 37.90
CA ARG A 60 4.69 20.18 37.09
C ARG A 60 4.56 21.65 37.52
N ILE A 61 5.08 21.97 38.70
CA ILE A 61 4.99 23.27 39.34
C ILE A 61 6.25 24.06 38.97
N LYS A 62 6.08 25.04 38.08
CA LYS A 62 7.19 25.89 37.65
C LYS A 62 7.59 26.82 38.79
N THR A 63 8.87 26.82 39.16
CA THR A 63 9.42 27.63 40.27
C THR A 63 9.60 29.11 39.91
N GLU A 64 9.64 29.46 38.62
CA GLU A 64 9.81 30.84 38.13
C GLU A 64 8.46 31.47 37.71
N VAL A 65 7.56 31.72 38.68
CA VAL A 65 6.23 32.28 38.41
C VAL A 65 6.25 33.81 38.27
N GLY A 66 7.19 34.51 38.92
CA GLY A 66 7.31 35.98 38.90
C GLY A 66 6.01 36.69 39.27
N ASP A 67 5.75 37.86 38.67
CA ASP A 67 4.52 38.64 38.88
C ASP A 67 3.37 38.24 37.94
N ASN A 68 3.46 37.09 37.26
CA ASN A 68 2.42 36.67 36.33
C ASN A 68 1.23 36.07 37.09
N TRP A 69 0.30 36.94 37.50
CA TRP A 69 -0.89 36.57 38.26
C TRP A 69 -1.70 35.46 37.60
N ARG A 70 -1.75 35.35 36.27
CA ARG A 70 -2.46 34.26 35.57
C ARG A 70 -1.84 32.89 35.83
N LEU A 71 -0.51 32.83 35.93
CA LEU A 71 0.20 31.60 36.30
C LEU A 71 -0.01 31.30 37.79
N LYS A 72 -0.04 32.32 38.67
CA LYS A 72 -0.41 32.15 40.08
C LYS A 72 -1.81 31.57 40.23
N VAL A 73 -2.82 32.12 39.53
CA VAL A 73 -4.21 31.62 39.55
C VAL A 73 -4.31 30.19 39.01
N PHE A 74 -3.65 29.89 37.88
CA PHE A 74 -3.61 28.53 37.34
C PHE A 74 -3.01 27.55 38.35
N PHE A 75 -1.93 27.96 39.02
CA PHE A 75 -1.27 27.18 40.04
C PHE A 75 -2.19 26.92 41.24
N PHE A 76 -2.82 27.96 41.82
CA PHE A 76 -3.73 27.78 42.95
C PHE A 76 -4.97 26.98 42.58
N SER A 77 -5.46 27.10 41.35
CA SER A 77 -6.55 26.25 40.85
C SER A 77 -6.13 24.78 40.79
N TYR A 78 -4.91 24.52 40.29
CA TYR A 78 -4.34 23.17 40.24
C TYR A 78 -4.13 22.61 41.66
N LEU A 79 -3.55 23.40 42.56
CA LEU A 79 -3.34 23.05 43.96
C LEU A 79 -4.66 22.73 44.66
N LEU A 80 -5.67 23.59 44.52
CA LEU A 80 -7.00 23.42 45.12
C LEU A 80 -7.69 22.15 44.63
N ILE A 81 -7.63 21.85 43.33
CA ILE A 81 -8.20 20.60 42.78
C ILE A 81 -7.52 19.39 43.43
N HIS A 82 -6.20 19.39 43.55
CA HIS A 82 -5.47 18.28 44.15
C HIS A 82 -5.64 18.18 45.67
N LEU A 83 -5.79 19.29 46.39
CA LEU A 83 -6.18 19.27 47.81
C LEU A 83 -7.59 18.70 48.01
N LEU A 84 -8.56 19.12 47.18
CA LEU A 84 -9.90 18.58 47.25
C LEU A 84 -9.90 17.08 46.91
N LEU A 85 -9.16 16.66 45.87
CA LEU A 85 -9.12 15.25 45.49
C LEU A 85 -8.36 14.38 46.50
N GLY A 86 -7.23 14.87 47.03
CA GLY A 86 -6.39 14.17 48.00
C GLY A 86 -6.95 14.12 49.41
N CYS A 87 -7.64 15.17 49.86
CA CYS A 87 -8.12 15.28 51.24
C CYS A 87 -9.59 14.80 51.43
N ILE A 88 -10.37 14.63 50.34
CA ILE A 88 -11.77 14.14 50.38
C ILE A 88 -11.89 12.59 50.30
N LEU A 89 -10.80 11.86 50.09
CA LEU A 89 -10.84 10.38 50.00
C LEU A 89 -11.11 9.65 51.34
N GLY A 90 -11.52 10.35 52.41
CA GLY A 90 -11.86 9.73 53.70
C GLY A 90 -12.98 10.36 54.54
N GLN A 91 -13.27 11.67 54.48
CA GLN A 91 -14.37 12.31 55.24
C GLN A 91 -14.96 13.51 54.48
N GLN A 92 -16.29 13.65 54.49
CA GLN A 92 -17.02 14.75 53.86
C GLN A 92 -16.76 16.07 54.59
N ILE A 93 -15.96 16.97 54.01
CA ILE A 93 -15.90 18.39 54.38
C ILE A 93 -17.16 19.04 53.78
N ASN A 94 -18.31 18.85 54.41
CA ASN A 94 -19.54 19.55 54.03
C ASN A 94 -19.55 20.91 54.74
N ASP A 95 -19.81 21.99 53.98
CA ASP A 95 -19.97 23.39 54.41
C ASP A 95 -18.69 24.26 54.56
N PHE A 96 -17.52 23.82 54.09
CA PHE A 96 -16.34 24.71 54.01
C PHE A 96 -16.40 25.63 52.77
N THR A 97 -16.26 26.94 52.95
CA THR A 97 -16.16 27.90 51.85
C THR A 97 -14.80 27.79 51.15
N LEU A 98 -14.80 27.33 49.90
CA LEU A 98 -13.57 27.20 49.10
C LEU A 98 -12.85 28.56 48.91
N PRO A 99 -11.51 28.59 48.98
CA PRO A 99 -10.75 29.83 48.76
C PRO A 99 -10.88 30.32 47.31
N ASP A 100 -11.09 31.63 47.12
CA ASP A 100 -11.12 32.23 45.79
C ASP A 100 -9.69 32.43 45.26
N VAL A 101 -9.26 31.50 44.40
CA VAL A 101 -7.93 31.48 43.78
C VAL A 101 -7.65 32.71 42.90
N ASN A 102 -8.67 33.41 42.39
CA ASN A 102 -8.48 34.61 41.59
C ASN A 102 -8.05 35.79 42.47
N LEU A 103 -8.67 35.94 43.64
CA LEU A 103 -8.31 36.98 44.61
C LEU A 103 -6.90 36.78 45.17
N ILE A 104 -6.49 35.53 45.38
CA ILE A 104 -5.10 35.21 45.79
C ILE A 104 -4.11 35.60 44.69
N GLY A 105 -4.39 35.25 43.44
CA GLY A 105 -3.46 35.49 42.34
C GLY A 105 -3.38 36.95 41.88
N GLU A 106 -4.51 37.66 41.82
CA GLU A 106 -4.62 39.05 41.32
C GLU A 106 -4.37 40.11 42.39
N HIS A 107 -4.74 39.84 43.65
CA HIS A 107 -4.75 40.84 44.72
C HIS A 107 -3.92 40.44 45.95
N SER A 108 -3.28 39.27 45.93
CA SER A 108 -2.53 38.73 47.08
C SER A 108 -3.35 38.77 48.38
N ASP A 109 -4.65 38.46 48.29
CA ASP A 109 -5.57 38.56 49.43
C ASP A 109 -5.20 37.56 50.54
N ALA A 110 -4.77 38.09 51.69
CA ALA A 110 -4.36 37.30 52.84
C ALA A 110 -5.51 36.45 53.42
N ALA A 111 -6.76 36.91 53.33
CA ALA A 111 -7.89 36.16 53.87
C ALA A 111 -8.17 34.88 53.06
N GLU A 112 -8.07 34.96 51.73
CA GLU A 112 -8.22 33.80 50.85
C GLU A 112 -6.99 32.89 50.89
N LEU A 113 -5.79 33.47 51.05
CA LEU A 113 -4.57 32.69 51.27
C LEU A 113 -4.65 31.90 52.59
N GLY A 114 -5.16 32.52 53.66
CA GLY A 114 -5.41 31.87 54.94
C GLY A 114 -6.34 30.66 54.82
N ARG A 115 -7.42 30.77 54.02
CA ARG A 115 -8.30 29.63 53.71
C ARG A 115 -7.58 28.52 52.94
N MET A 116 -6.70 28.87 52.00
CA MET A 116 -5.89 27.87 51.28
C MET A 116 -4.94 27.12 52.23
N LEU A 117 -4.31 27.85 53.15
CA LEU A 117 -3.44 27.25 54.18
C LEU A 117 -4.23 26.40 55.17
N GLN A 118 -5.46 26.78 55.50
CA GLN A 118 -6.35 26.02 56.37
C GLN A 118 -6.66 24.65 55.75
N LEU A 119 -6.88 24.57 54.43
CA LEU A 119 -7.04 23.28 53.76
C LEU A 119 -5.78 22.40 53.85
N ILE A 120 -4.59 22.98 53.68
CA ILE A 120 -3.31 22.25 53.83
C ILE A 120 -3.14 21.74 55.26
N LEU A 121 -3.47 22.56 56.26
CA LEU A 121 -3.53 22.14 57.66
C LEU A 121 -4.50 20.98 57.86
N GLY A 122 -5.69 21.05 57.26
CA GLY A 122 -6.68 19.99 57.24
C GLY A 122 -6.11 18.67 56.69
N CYS A 123 -5.28 18.73 55.67
CA CYS A 123 -4.59 17.55 55.12
C CYS A 123 -3.50 17.04 56.08
N ALA A 124 -2.73 17.92 56.72
CA ALA A 124 -1.69 17.55 57.68
C ALA A 124 -2.23 16.86 58.95
N VAL A 125 -3.39 17.29 59.46
CA VAL A 125 -4.02 16.68 60.65
C VAL A 125 -4.76 15.38 60.32
N ASN A 126 -5.02 15.10 59.04
CA ASN A 126 -5.73 13.91 58.58
C ASN A 126 -4.82 12.89 57.86
N CYS A 127 -3.54 13.19 57.62
CA CYS A 127 -2.61 12.24 56.99
C CYS A 127 -2.18 11.11 57.94
N GLU A 128 -1.50 10.09 57.41
CA GLU A 128 -0.99 8.96 58.21
C GLU A 128 -0.03 9.41 59.32
N GLN A 129 0.75 10.46 59.05
CA GLN A 129 1.74 11.03 59.98
C GLN A 129 1.19 12.18 60.84
N LYS A 130 -0.14 12.32 60.96
CA LYS A 130 -0.78 13.43 61.70
C LYS A 130 -0.27 13.69 63.12
N GLN A 131 0.23 12.66 63.81
CA GLN A 131 0.77 12.80 65.17
C GLN A 131 1.99 13.72 65.23
N GLU A 132 2.86 13.69 64.21
CA GLU A 132 4.05 14.55 64.14
C GLU A 132 3.66 16.02 63.93
N TYR A 133 2.70 16.27 63.04
CA TYR A 133 2.19 17.62 62.77
C TYR A 133 1.41 18.21 63.95
N ILE A 134 0.59 17.41 64.64
CA ILE A 134 -0.12 17.86 65.85
C ILE A 134 0.87 18.18 66.98
N GLN A 135 1.91 17.36 67.17
CA GLN A 135 2.97 17.65 68.16
C GLN A 135 3.75 18.92 67.81
N ALA A 136 4.04 19.15 66.52
CA ALA A 136 4.68 20.39 66.08
C ALA A 136 3.83 21.63 66.41
N ILE A 137 2.51 21.56 66.19
CA ILE A 137 1.56 22.63 66.56
C ILE A 137 1.59 22.88 68.07
N MET A 138 1.59 21.84 68.89
CA MET A 138 1.64 21.95 70.36
C MET A 138 2.94 22.60 70.91
N MET A 139 3.99 22.71 70.09
CA MET A 139 5.26 23.36 70.47
C MET A 139 5.33 24.84 70.04
N MET A 140 4.29 25.36 69.37
CA MET A 140 4.19 26.76 68.93
C MET A 140 3.72 27.69 70.06
N GLU A 141 3.65 28.99 69.81
CA GLU A 141 3.12 29.96 70.79
C GLU A 141 1.61 29.74 71.05
N GLU A 142 1.16 29.94 72.29
CA GLU A 142 -0.24 29.69 72.70
C GLU A 142 -1.26 30.48 71.86
N SER A 143 -0.92 31.70 71.44
CA SER A 143 -1.75 32.52 70.53
C SER A 143 -1.96 31.82 69.19
N VAL A 144 -0.89 31.29 68.58
CA VAL A 144 -0.93 30.57 67.31
C VAL A 144 -1.65 29.22 67.48
N GLN A 145 -1.39 28.51 68.58
CA GLN A 145 -2.07 27.25 68.88
C GLN A 145 -3.58 27.42 68.94
N HIS A 146 -4.07 28.49 69.58
CA HIS A 146 -5.50 28.76 69.67
C HIS A 146 -6.11 29.00 68.29
N VAL A 147 -5.48 29.82 67.44
CA VAL A 147 -5.97 30.10 66.08
C VAL A 147 -5.95 28.83 65.21
N VAL A 148 -4.89 28.03 65.28
CA VAL A 148 -4.78 26.75 64.57
C VAL A 148 -5.83 25.75 65.06
N MET A 149 -6.11 25.70 66.36
CA MET A 149 -7.15 24.85 66.95
C MET A 149 -8.54 25.28 66.47
N THR A 150 -8.85 26.58 66.45
CA THR A 150 -10.10 27.10 65.89
C THR A 150 -10.24 26.75 64.42
N ALA A 151 -9.16 26.86 63.62
CA ALA A 151 -9.16 26.51 62.21
C ALA A 151 -9.42 25.01 61.95
N ILE A 152 -8.88 24.12 62.80
CA ILE A 152 -9.15 22.67 62.75
C ILE A 152 -10.58 22.38 63.20
N GLN A 153 -11.08 23.04 64.23
CA GLN A 153 -12.45 22.88 64.70
C GLN A 153 -13.45 23.32 63.63
N GLU A 154 -13.20 24.43 62.93
CA GLU A 154 -14.04 24.90 61.83
C GLU A 154 -14.09 23.87 60.69
N LEU A 155 -12.95 23.27 60.33
CA LEU A 155 -12.89 22.19 59.33
C LEU A 155 -13.61 20.90 59.75
N MET A 156 -13.78 20.65 61.06
CA MET A 156 -14.33 19.40 61.60
C MET A 156 -15.70 19.54 62.29
N SER A 157 -16.24 20.76 62.41
CA SER A 157 -17.50 20.99 63.12
C SER A 157 -18.72 20.61 62.27
N LYS A 158 -19.49 19.63 62.74
CA LYS A 158 -20.85 19.32 62.26
C LYS A 158 -21.85 19.91 63.24
N GLU A 159 -22.34 21.12 63.01
CA GLU A 159 -23.65 21.62 63.50
C GLU A 159 -23.85 23.12 63.16
N SER A 160 -25.05 23.45 62.67
CA SER A 160 -25.55 24.83 62.52
C SER A 160 -26.28 25.26 63.80
N PRO A 161 -26.00 26.46 64.35
CA PRO A 161 -27.12 27.37 64.60
C PRO A 161 -26.81 28.89 64.53
N VAL A 162 -27.74 29.59 63.87
CA VAL A 162 -28.39 30.87 64.23
C VAL A 162 -27.59 32.19 64.13
N SER A 163 -28.10 32.99 63.19
CA SER A 163 -27.98 34.43 62.98
C SER A 163 -27.82 35.26 64.27
N ALA A 164 -26.78 36.09 64.24
CA ALA A 164 -26.48 37.15 65.18
C ALA A 164 -27.61 38.19 65.33
N GLY A 165 -27.82 38.64 66.56
CA GLY A 165 -28.43 39.93 66.89
C GLY A 165 -27.34 40.91 67.30
N ASN A 166 -27.16 41.98 66.51
CA ASN A 166 -26.25 43.08 66.80
C ASN A 166 -26.83 44.03 67.84
N ASP A 167 -25.99 44.38 68.81
CA ASP A 167 -25.72 45.75 69.27
C ASP A 167 -26.87 46.75 69.06
N ALA A 168 -27.72 46.79 70.07
CA ALA A 168 -27.78 47.91 70.98
C ALA A 168 -27.58 49.28 70.30
N TYR A 169 -28.50 50.21 70.48
CA TYR A 169 -28.18 51.61 70.28
C TYR A 169 -27.43 52.04 71.58
N VAL A 170 -26.10 51.82 71.62
CA VAL A 170 -25.42 50.65 72.28
C VAL A 170 -25.50 50.46 73.80
N ASP A 171 -25.89 51.43 74.59
CA ASP A 171 -26.03 51.16 76.03
C ASP A 171 -27.15 51.93 76.74
N LEU A 172 -27.59 53.08 76.22
CA LEU A 172 -28.55 53.91 76.93
C LEU A 172 -29.99 53.79 76.43
N ASP A 173 -30.20 53.70 75.11
CA ASP A 173 -31.48 53.21 74.58
C ASP A 173 -31.59 51.69 74.86
N ARG A 174 -30.45 50.97 74.89
CA ARG A 174 -30.43 49.59 75.39
C ARG A 174 -30.90 49.52 76.84
N GLN A 175 -30.55 50.39 77.77
CA GLN A 175 -30.98 50.24 79.16
C GLN A 175 -32.46 50.61 79.37
N LEU A 176 -33.00 51.58 78.63
CA LEU A 176 -34.40 52.01 78.73
C LEU A 176 -35.33 51.08 77.93
N LYS A 177 -34.87 50.60 76.77
CA LYS A 177 -35.50 49.54 76.01
C LYS A 177 -35.35 48.19 76.73
N LYS A 178 -34.23 47.88 77.39
CA LYS A 178 -34.04 46.68 78.21
C LYS A 178 -34.88 46.71 79.47
N THR A 179 -35.09 47.84 80.15
CA THR A 179 -36.06 47.90 81.27
C THR A 179 -37.51 47.85 80.78
N SER A 180 -37.81 48.43 79.61
CA SER A 180 -39.13 48.29 78.97
C SER A 180 -39.37 46.90 78.40
N GLU A 181 -38.34 46.21 77.90
CA GLU A 181 -38.32 44.84 77.37
C GLU A 181 -38.32 43.85 78.53
N GLU A 182 -37.58 44.08 79.62
CA GLU A 182 -37.66 43.30 80.86
C GLU A 182 -39.05 43.46 81.52
N LEU A 183 -39.67 44.64 81.45
CA LEU A 183 -41.05 44.84 81.92
C LEU A 183 -42.06 44.19 80.96
N ASN A 184 -41.86 44.27 79.64
CA ASN A 184 -42.72 43.58 78.68
C ASN A 184 -42.52 42.07 78.71
N GLU A 185 -41.32 41.57 78.95
CA GLU A 185 -40.99 40.16 79.17
C GLU A 185 -41.53 39.70 80.51
N ALA A 186 -41.49 40.51 81.57
CA ALA A 186 -42.13 40.17 82.83
C ALA A 186 -43.66 40.19 82.71
N LEU A 187 -44.24 41.11 81.93
CA LEU A 187 -45.68 41.12 81.63
C LEU A 187 -46.07 39.97 80.70
N SER A 188 -45.25 39.64 79.70
CA SER A 188 -45.42 38.48 78.81
C SER A 188 -45.26 37.19 79.59
N ALA A 189 -44.26 37.06 80.45
CA ALA A 189 -44.07 35.91 81.33
C ALA A 189 -45.18 35.80 82.36
N LYS A 190 -45.70 36.93 82.87
CA LYS A 190 -46.90 36.93 83.72
C LYS A 190 -48.13 36.49 82.94
N GLU A 191 -48.31 36.96 81.71
CA GLU A 191 -49.43 36.56 80.84
C GLU A 191 -49.28 35.10 80.41
N GLU A 192 -48.09 34.62 80.11
CA GLU A 192 -47.77 33.21 79.82
C GLU A 192 -47.98 32.33 81.05
N ILE A 193 -47.59 32.77 82.25
CA ILE A 193 -47.88 32.05 83.49
C ILE A 193 -49.38 32.06 83.77
N ALA A 194 -50.08 33.18 83.52
CA ALA A 194 -51.52 33.26 83.69
C ALA A 194 -52.26 32.38 82.66
N GLN A 195 -51.81 32.36 81.40
CA GLN A 195 -52.28 31.46 80.36
C GLN A 195 -51.99 30.02 80.71
N ARG A 196 -50.80 29.70 81.22
CA ARG A 196 -50.43 28.35 81.66
C ARG A 196 -51.22 27.92 82.89
N CYS A 197 -51.50 28.81 83.83
CA CYS A 197 -52.42 28.54 84.93
C CYS A 197 -53.84 28.30 84.42
N HIS A 198 -54.32 29.09 83.46
CA HIS A 198 -55.63 28.91 82.86
C HIS A 198 -55.72 27.62 82.03
N GLU A 199 -54.67 27.27 81.29
CA GLU A 199 -54.53 26.01 80.56
C GLU A 199 -54.47 24.82 81.51
N LEU A 200 -53.74 24.94 82.63
CA LEU A 200 -53.70 23.91 83.66
C LEU A 200 -55.06 23.75 84.35
N ASP A 201 -55.79 24.84 84.62
CA ASP A 201 -57.14 24.78 85.18
C ASP A 201 -58.13 24.15 84.19
N LEU A 202 -58.05 24.51 82.91
CA LEU A 202 -58.80 23.86 81.83
C LEU A 202 -58.43 22.38 81.68
N GLN A 203 -57.15 22.04 81.82
CA GLN A 203 -56.67 20.67 81.75
C GLN A 203 -57.14 19.87 82.97
N VAL A 204 -57.15 20.45 84.17
CA VAL A 204 -57.69 19.80 85.38
C VAL A 204 -59.20 19.61 85.25
N ALA A 205 -59.92 20.59 84.72
CA ALA A 205 -61.35 20.47 84.44
C ALA A 205 -61.63 19.37 83.41
N ALA A 206 -60.86 19.33 82.31
CA ALA A 206 -60.94 18.29 81.30
C ALA A 206 -60.60 16.91 81.86
N LEU A 207 -59.57 16.80 82.70
CA LEU A 207 -59.20 15.55 83.38
C LEU A 207 -60.25 15.12 84.41
N GLN A 208 -60.94 16.06 85.07
CA GLN A 208 -62.06 15.74 85.96
C GLN A 208 -63.29 15.26 85.19
N GLU A 209 -63.59 15.90 84.06
CA GLU A 209 -64.64 15.45 83.15
C GLU A 209 -64.32 14.08 82.56
N GLU A 210 -63.08 13.87 82.10
CA GLU A 210 -62.58 12.59 81.60
C GLU A 210 -62.65 11.52 82.70
N LYS A 211 -62.21 11.82 83.93
CA LYS A 211 -62.36 10.90 85.07
C LYS A 211 -63.83 10.53 85.31
N SER A 212 -64.74 11.50 85.22
CA SER A 212 -66.17 11.24 85.39
C SER A 212 -66.75 10.40 84.24
N SER A 213 -66.30 10.66 83.01
CA SER A 213 -66.66 9.90 81.81
C SER A 213 -66.12 8.47 81.88
N LEU A 214 -64.85 8.28 82.25
CA LEU A 214 -64.22 6.97 82.43
C LEU A 214 -64.86 6.18 83.58
N LEU A 215 -65.35 6.84 84.63
CA LEU A 215 -66.12 6.19 85.69
C LEU A 215 -67.50 5.74 85.19
N ALA A 216 -68.19 6.57 84.41
CA ALA A 216 -69.45 6.20 83.78
C ALA A 216 -69.26 5.06 82.76
N GLU A 217 -68.19 5.12 81.97
CA GLU A 217 -67.82 4.07 81.04
C GLU A 217 -67.46 2.77 81.76
N ASN A 218 -66.74 2.83 82.88
CA ASN A 218 -66.48 1.65 83.72
C ASN A 218 -67.76 1.02 84.26
N GLN A 219 -68.76 1.82 84.66
CA GLN A 219 -70.06 1.30 85.08
C GLN A 219 -70.77 0.59 83.93
N VAL A 220 -70.78 1.18 82.73
CA VAL A 220 -71.35 0.57 81.52
C VAL A 220 -70.59 -0.69 81.11
N LEU A 221 -69.25 -0.70 81.21
CA LEU A 221 -68.41 -1.86 80.92
C LEU A 221 -68.66 -2.99 81.91
N MET A 222 -68.83 -2.71 83.21
CA MET A 222 -69.25 -3.71 84.20
C MET A 222 -70.65 -4.27 83.89
N GLU A 223 -71.60 -3.42 83.46
CA GLU A 223 -72.92 -3.87 83.02
C GLU A 223 -72.87 -4.71 81.74
N ARG A 224 -71.98 -4.38 80.79
CA ARG A 224 -71.73 -5.20 79.59
C ARG A 224 -71.04 -6.52 79.92
N LEU A 225 -70.13 -6.53 80.87
CA LEU A 225 -69.44 -7.75 81.33
C LEU A 225 -70.44 -8.73 81.96
N ASN A 226 -71.36 -8.22 82.79
CA ASN A 226 -72.47 -9.01 83.33
C ASN A 226 -73.45 -9.52 82.26
N GLN A 227 -73.50 -8.89 81.07
CA GLN A 227 -74.27 -9.37 79.92
C GLN A 227 -73.49 -10.39 79.07
N SER A 228 -72.15 -10.36 79.07
CA SER A 228 -71.32 -11.30 78.29
C SER A 228 -71.30 -12.73 78.84
N ASP A 229 -71.68 -12.95 80.10
CA ASP A 229 -71.91 -14.30 80.64
C ASP A 229 -73.03 -15.07 79.88
N SER A 230 -73.82 -14.39 79.02
CA SER A 230 -74.81 -14.99 78.12
C SER A 230 -74.23 -15.55 76.80
N ILE A 231 -72.94 -15.36 76.48
CA ILE A 231 -72.36 -15.74 75.18
C ILE A 231 -71.96 -17.22 75.14
N GLU A 232 -71.73 -17.87 76.29
CA GLU A 232 -71.36 -19.29 76.37
C GLU A 232 -72.50 -20.26 76.03
N ASP A 233 -73.77 -19.80 76.00
CA ASP A 233 -74.92 -20.62 75.58
C ASP A 233 -75.18 -20.52 74.06
N PRO A 234 -74.94 -21.60 73.28
CA PRO A 234 -75.12 -21.61 71.82
C PRO A 234 -76.56 -21.31 71.36
N ASN A 235 -77.56 -21.50 72.24
CA ASN A 235 -78.97 -21.27 71.91
C ASN A 235 -79.45 -19.85 72.22
N SER A 236 -78.67 -19.03 72.92
CA SER A 236 -78.96 -17.62 73.13
C SER A 236 -78.88 -16.83 71.81
N PRO A 237 -79.72 -15.78 71.61
CA PRO A 237 -79.60 -14.87 70.47
C PRO A 237 -78.21 -14.25 70.30
N ALA A 238 -77.45 -14.10 71.40
CA ALA A 238 -76.06 -13.66 71.39
C ALA A 238 -75.11 -14.76 70.88
N GLY A 239 -75.26 -15.99 71.36
CA GLY A 239 -74.48 -17.16 70.93
C GLY A 239 -74.67 -17.49 69.44
N ARG A 240 -75.90 -17.40 68.90
CA ARG A 240 -76.15 -17.62 67.45
C ARG A 240 -75.51 -16.55 66.57
N ARG A 241 -75.53 -15.28 66.99
CA ARG A 241 -74.82 -14.20 66.28
C ARG A 241 -73.32 -14.40 66.34
N HIS A 242 -72.79 -14.81 67.49
CA HIS A 242 -71.37 -15.11 67.64
C HIS A 242 -70.93 -16.24 66.70
N LEU A 243 -71.68 -17.35 66.63
CA LEU A 243 -71.39 -18.45 65.71
C LEU A 243 -71.47 -18.02 64.24
N GLN A 244 -72.48 -17.21 63.88
CA GLN A 244 -72.61 -16.70 62.51
C GLN A 244 -71.45 -15.78 62.12
N LEU A 245 -71.02 -14.89 63.02
CA LEU A 245 -69.84 -14.05 62.81
C LEU A 245 -68.56 -14.87 62.76
N GLN A 246 -68.45 -15.94 63.55
CA GLN A 246 -67.31 -16.86 63.53
C GLN A 246 -67.22 -17.59 62.18
N THR A 247 -68.32 -18.13 61.65
CA THR A 247 -68.32 -18.76 60.32
C THR A 247 -68.01 -17.77 59.21
N GLN A 248 -68.48 -16.52 59.31
CA GLN A 248 -68.09 -15.45 58.37
C GLN A 248 -66.59 -15.11 58.48
N LEU A 249 -66.03 -15.09 59.69
CA LEU A 249 -64.60 -14.90 59.92
C LEU A 249 -63.79 -16.03 59.30
N GLU A 250 -64.20 -17.28 59.47
CA GLU A 250 -63.57 -18.45 58.86
C GLU A 250 -63.64 -18.41 57.32
N GLN A 251 -64.79 -18.04 56.75
CA GLN A 251 -64.94 -17.87 55.30
C GLN A 251 -64.06 -16.75 54.73
N LEU A 252 -64.01 -15.60 55.41
CA LEU A 252 -63.15 -14.50 55.02
C LEU A 252 -61.67 -14.86 55.17
N GLN A 253 -61.30 -15.63 56.20
CA GLN A 253 -59.94 -16.15 56.34
C GLN A 253 -59.60 -17.10 55.19
N GLU A 254 -60.46 -18.05 54.84
CA GLU A 254 -60.25 -18.98 53.73
C GLU A 254 -60.14 -18.24 52.38
N GLU A 255 -61.00 -17.24 52.15
CA GLU A 255 -60.92 -16.38 50.96
C GLU A 255 -59.63 -15.55 50.95
N THR A 256 -59.18 -15.05 52.09
CA THR A 256 -57.89 -14.36 52.22
C THR A 256 -56.74 -15.28 51.85
N PHE A 257 -56.68 -16.50 52.40
CA PHE A 257 -55.64 -17.48 52.04
C PHE A 257 -55.66 -17.83 50.55
N ARG A 258 -56.85 -17.97 49.95
CA ARG A 258 -56.98 -18.25 48.51
C ARG A 258 -56.51 -17.09 47.65
N LEU A 259 -56.84 -15.85 48.03
CA LEU A 259 -56.37 -14.65 47.36
C LEU A 259 -54.86 -14.45 47.53
N GLU A 260 -54.30 -14.78 48.70
CA GLU A 260 -52.86 -14.75 48.96
C GLU A 260 -52.12 -15.74 48.04
N ALA A 261 -52.62 -16.97 47.92
CA ALA A 261 -52.05 -17.97 47.02
C ALA A 261 -52.12 -17.53 45.55
N ALA A 262 -53.27 -17.00 45.10
CA ALA A 262 -53.40 -16.48 43.73
C ALA A 262 -52.47 -15.29 43.46
N LYS A 263 -52.29 -14.40 44.45
CA LYS A 263 -51.34 -13.29 44.38
C LYS A 263 -49.90 -13.79 44.24
N ASP A 264 -49.51 -14.84 44.96
CA ASP A 264 -48.19 -15.45 44.81
C ASP A 264 -48.02 -16.10 43.43
N ASP A 265 -49.02 -16.80 42.91
CA ASP A 265 -48.98 -17.35 41.54
C ASP A 265 -48.81 -16.25 40.48
N TYR A 266 -49.56 -15.14 40.61
CA TYR A 266 -49.41 -14.00 39.72
C TYR A 266 -48.05 -13.32 39.85
N ARG A 267 -47.49 -13.24 41.07
CA ARG A 267 -46.14 -12.70 41.29
C ARG A 267 -45.08 -13.54 40.57
N ILE A 268 -45.13 -14.87 40.73
CA ILE A 268 -44.24 -15.79 40.03
C ILE A 268 -44.39 -15.63 38.51
N ARG A 269 -45.63 -15.52 38.01
CA ARG A 269 -45.86 -15.32 36.58
C ARG A 269 -45.29 -14.00 36.05
N CYS A 270 -45.37 -12.93 36.83
CA CYS A 270 -44.73 -11.65 36.49
C CYS A 270 -43.20 -11.79 36.43
N GLU A 271 -42.58 -12.44 37.43
CA GLU A 271 -41.14 -12.69 37.46
C GLU A 271 -40.68 -13.54 36.24
N GLU A 272 -41.46 -14.55 35.85
CA GLU A 272 -41.20 -15.35 34.64
C GLU A 272 -41.26 -14.52 33.36
N LEU A 273 -42.29 -13.67 33.22
CA LEU A 273 -42.45 -12.80 32.05
C LEU A 273 -41.38 -11.72 31.99
N GLU A 274 -40.97 -11.16 33.11
CA GLU A 274 -39.84 -10.21 33.19
C GLU A 274 -38.55 -10.88 32.75
N LYS A 275 -38.32 -12.13 33.15
CA LYS A 275 -37.17 -12.92 32.71
C LYS A 275 -37.22 -13.17 31.20
N GLU A 276 -38.36 -13.59 30.65
CA GLU A 276 -38.53 -13.80 29.21
C GLU A 276 -38.29 -12.50 28.41
N ILE A 277 -38.79 -11.36 28.91
CA ILE A 277 -38.52 -10.04 28.31
C ILE A 277 -37.03 -9.72 28.34
N SER A 278 -36.33 -10.01 29.45
CA SER A 278 -34.89 -9.78 29.55
C SER A 278 -34.09 -10.65 28.58
N GLU A 279 -34.45 -11.93 28.45
CA GLU A 279 -33.82 -12.88 27.53
C GLU A 279 -34.05 -12.46 26.06
N LEU A 280 -35.28 -12.05 25.72
CA LEU A 280 -35.60 -11.55 24.38
C LEU A 280 -34.90 -10.23 24.05
N ARG A 281 -34.71 -9.34 25.02
CA ARG A 281 -33.93 -8.10 24.84
C ARG A 281 -32.47 -8.42 24.57
N GLN A 282 -31.87 -9.30 25.36
CA GLN A 282 -30.49 -9.74 25.14
C GLN A 282 -30.31 -10.36 23.75
N GLN A 283 -31.23 -11.24 23.33
CA GLN A 283 -31.20 -11.81 21.98
C GLN A 283 -31.33 -10.74 20.88
N ASN A 284 -32.12 -9.70 21.10
CA ASN A 284 -32.25 -8.59 20.14
C ASN A 284 -30.96 -7.78 20.03
N ASP A 285 -30.31 -7.52 21.17
CA ASP A 285 -29.00 -6.84 21.21
C ASP A 285 -27.93 -7.67 20.48
N GLU A 286 -27.89 -8.98 20.71
CA GLU A 286 -26.98 -9.91 20.01
C GLU A 286 -27.26 -9.99 18.49
N LEU A 287 -28.52 -9.95 18.08
CA LEU A 287 -28.90 -9.90 16.66
C LEU A 287 -28.51 -8.55 16.02
N THR A 288 -28.59 -7.46 16.79
CA THR A 288 -28.20 -6.12 16.35
C THR A 288 -26.69 -6.02 16.15
N THR A 289 -25.90 -6.51 17.11
CA THR A 289 -24.43 -6.54 16.97
C THR A 289 -24.00 -7.41 15.79
N LEU A 290 -24.64 -8.57 15.59
CA LEU A 290 -24.36 -9.42 14.43
C LEU A 290 -24.73 -8.74 13.10
N ALA A 291 -25.78 -7.92 13.07
CA ALA A 291 -26.16 -7.15 11.88
C ALA A 291 -25.13 -6.05 11.58
N ASP A 292 -24.63 -5.37 12.60
CA ASP A 292 -23.57 -4.36 12.47
C ASP A 292 -22.25 -5.00 11.97
N ASP A 293 -21.88 -6.15 12.53
CA ASP A 293 -20.71 -6.92 12.07
C ASP A 293 -20.87 -7.38 10.61
N ALA A 294 -22.06 -7.86 10.23
CA ALA A 294 -22.35 -8.24 8.85
C ALA A 294 -22.25 -7.05 7.89
N GLN A 295 -22.65 -5.85 8.33
CA GLN A 295 -22.52 -4.62 7.54
C GLN A 295 -21.06 -4.18 7.42
N SER A 296 -20.27 -4.26 8.50
CA SER A 296 -18.83 -3.98 8.49
C SER A 296 -18.06 -4.92 7.55
N LEU A 297 -18.34 -6.23 7.61
CA LEU A 297 -17.76 -7.22 6.71
C LEU A 297 -18.13 -6.98 5.25
N LYS A 298 -19.36 -6.50 5.00
CA LYS A 298 -19.79 -6.14 3.63
C LYS A 298 -19.00 -4.94 3.11
N ASP A 299 -18.77 -3.92 3.93
CA ASP A 299 -17.97 -2.76 3.57
C ASP A 299 -16.51 -3.16 3.30
N GLU A 300 -15.95 -4.07 4.10
CA GLU A 300 -14.61 -4.64 3.86
C GLU A 300 -14.55 -5.42 2.54
N ILE A 301 -15.56 -6.24 2.22
CA ILE A 301 -15.66 -6.95 0.94
C ILE A 301 -15.70 -5.96 -0.22
N ASP A 302 -16.42 -4.84 -0.10
CA ASP A 302 -16.51 -3.84 -1.15
C ASP A 302 -15.18 -3.09 -1.35
N VAL A 303 -14.44 -2.81 -0.27
CA VAL A 303 -13.07 -2.30 -0.35
C VAL A 303 -12.15 -3.30 -1.06
N LEU A 304 -12.22 -4.58 -0.70
CA LEU A 304 -11.44 -5.64 -1.32
C LEU A 304 -11.79 -5.81 -2.80
N ARG A 305 -13.06 -5.71 -3.19
CA ARG A 305 -13.48 -5.70 -4.60
C ARG A 305 -12.85 -4.55 -5.38
N HIS A 306 -12.89 -3.33 -4.84
CA HIS A 306 -12.24 -2.20 -5.51
C HIS A 306 -10.72 -2.43 -5.64
N SER A 307 -10.08 -3.01 -4.62
CA SER A 307 -8.65 -3.34 -4.69
C SER A 307 -8.37 -4.41 -5.77
N SER A 308 -9.23 -5.42 -5.89
CA SER A 308 -9.14 -6.48 -6.90
C SER A 308 -9.27 -5.92 -8.31
N ASP A 309 -10.25 -5.03 -8.54
CA ASP A 309 -10.42 -4.34 -9.83
C ASP A 309 -9.18 -3.51 -10.20
N LYS A 310 -8.54 -2.87 -9.21
CA LYS A 310 -7.29 -2.14 -9.42
C LYS A 310 -6.15 -3.08 -9.79
N VAL A 311 -6.04 -4.24 -9.14
CA VAL A 311 -5.07 -5.28 -9.48
C VAL A 311 -5.31 -5.78 -10.90
N SER A 312 -6.53 -6.14 -11.29
CA SER A 312 -6.83 -6.60 -12.65
C SER A 312 -6.51 -5.56 -13.73
N LYS A 313 -6.70 -4.26 -13.45
CA LYS A 313 -6.25 -3.18 -14.36
C LYS A 313 -4.73 -3.14 -14.49
N LEU A 314 -4.01 -3.26 -13.39
CA LEU A 314 -2.54 -3.30 -13.39
C LEU A 314 -2.00 -4.54 -14.10
N GLU A 315 -2.62 -5.70 -13.89
CA GLU A 315 -2.29 -6.94 -14.62
C GLU A 315 -2.49 -6.76 -16.13
N GLY A 316 -3.59 -6.15 -16.55
CA GLY A 316 -3.81 -5.83 -17.96
C GLY A 316 -2.75 -4.88 -18.54
N GLN A 317 -2.30 -3.89 -17.76
CA GLN A 317 -1.19 -3.02 -18.18
C GLN A 317 0.13 -3.78 -18.28
N VAL A 318 0.46 -4.64 -17.32
CA VAL A 318 1.66 -5.48 -17.34
C VAL A 318 1.66 -6.37 -18.58
N GLU A 319 0.53 -6.99 -18.90
CA GLU A 319 0.41 -7.84 -20.09
C GLU A 319 0.61 -7.04 -21.39
N SER A 320 0.06 -5.82 -21.44
CA SER A 320 0.31 -4.92 -22.57
C SER A 320 1.79 -4.52 -22.72
N TYR A 321 2.51 -4.36 -21.60
CA TYR A 321 3.94 -4.05 -21.61
C TYR A 321 4.80 -5.26 -21.98
N LYS A 322 4.44 -6.47 -21.55
CA LYS A 322 5.09 -7.70 -22.00
C LYS A 322 5.00 -7.86 -23.51
N LYS A 323 3.81 -7.68 -24.09
CA LYS A 323 3.63 -7.73 -25.54
C LYS A 323 4.51 -6.71 -26.27
N LYS A 324 4.58 -5.47 -25.78
CA LYS A 324 5.49 -4.45 -26.33
C LYS A 324 6.96 -4.84 -26.24
N LEU A 325 7.37 -5.52 -25.16
CA LEU A 325 8.74 -6.04 -25.00
C LEU A 325 9.04 -7.18 -25.97
N GLU A 326 8.08 -8.07 -26.21
CA GLU A 326 8.19 -9.11 -27.24
C GLU A 326 8.34 -8.50 -28.63
N ASP A 327 7.50 -7.53 -28.99
CA ASP A 327 7.58 -6.80 -30.27
C ASP A 327 8.95 -6.09 -30.43
N LEU A 328 9.47 -5.48 -29.36
CA LEU A 328 10.82 -4.90 -29.35
C LEU A 328 11.92 -5.96 -29.51
N GLY A 329 11.73 -7.15 -28.94
CA GLY A 329 12.61 -8.30 -29.12
C GLY A 329 12.66 -8.75 -30.57
N ASP A 330 11.52 -8.84 -31.24
CA ASP A 330 11.42 -9.20 -32.65
C ASP A 330 12.03 -8.14 -33.56
N LEU A 331 11.78 -6.86 -33.27
CA LEU A 331 12.40 -5.76 -34.02
C LEU A 331 13.93 -5.81 -33.88
N ARG A 332 14.47 -6.08 -32.68
CA ARG A 332 15.92 -6.26 -32.49
C ARG A 332 16.47 -7.43 -33.30
N ARG A 333 15.75 -8.56 -33.37
CA ARG A 333 16.14 -9.70 -34.23
C ARG A 333 16.13 -9.30 -35.70
N GLN A 334 15.12 -8.55 -36.14
CA GLN A 334 15.03 -8.07 -37.51
C GLN A 334 16.19 -7.12 -37.86
N VAL A 335 16.55 -6.20 -36.96
CA VAL A 335 17.71 -5.32 -37.11
C VAL A 335 18.99 -6.14 -37.26
N LYS A 336 19.22 -7.12 -36.39
CA LYS A 336 20.40 -7.98 -36.46
C LYS A 336 20.48 -8.75 -37.79
N LEU A 337 19.36 -9.29 -38.27
CA LEU A 337 19.30 -9.96 -39.58
C LEU A 337 19.60 -8.99 -40.74
N LEU A 338 19.16 -7.74 -40.66
CA LEU A 338 19.47 -6.72 -41.65
C LEU A 338 20.95 -6.31 -41.61
N GLU A 339 21.53 -6.19 -40.42
CA GLU A 339 22.98 -5.93 -40.22
C GLU A 339 23.85 -7.06 -40.78
N GLU A 340 23.47 -8.32 -40.53
CA GLU A 340 24.15 -9.51 -41.09
C GLU A 340 24.06 -9.53 -42.63
N LYS A 341 22.87 -9.27 -43.19
CA LYS A 341 22.70 -9.15 -44.65
C LYS A 341 23.52 -8.02 -45.25
N ASN A 342 23.57 -6.86 -44.59
CA ASN A 342 24.37 -5.72 -45.05
C ASN A 342 25.87 -6.04 -45.03
N THR A 343 26.34 -6.70 -43.97
CA THR A 343 27.73 -7.18 -43.87
C THR A 343 28.05 -8.18 -44.99
N MET A 344 27.12 -9.09 -45.30
CA MET A 344 27.27 -10.04 -46.40
C MET A 344 27.34 -9.34 -47.77
N TYR A 345 26.48 -8.34 -48.01
CA TYR A 345 26.55 -7.52 -49.23
C TYR A 345 27.85 -6.74 -49.33
N MET A 346 28.34 -6.18 -48.23
CA MET A 346 29.64 -5.50 -48.19
C MET A 346 30.79 -6.46 -48.52
N GLN A 347 30.83 -7.66 -47.91
CA GLN A 347 31.84 -8.68 -48.21
C GLN A 347 31.79 -9.12 -49.67
N ASN A 348 30.59 -9.36 -50.22
CA ASN A 348 30.42 -9.71 -51.62
C ASN A 348 30.89 -8.58 -52.55
N THR A 349 30.63 -7.32 -52.19
CA THR A 349 31.10 -6.16 -52.95
C THR A 349 32.62 -6.09 -52.97
N VAL A 350 33.28 -6.26 -51.82
CA VAL A 350 34.75 -6.30 -51.72
C VAL A 350 35.33 -7.44 -52.55
N SER A 351 34.72 -8.63 -52.49
CA SER A 351 35.16 -9.78 -53.32
C SER A 351 35.03 -9.50 -54.82
N LEU A 352 33.91 -8.89 -55.25
CA LEU A 352 33.71 -8.49 -56.64
C LEU A 352 34.69 -7.40 -57.08
N GLU A 353 35.02 -6.44 -56.22
CA GLU A 353 36.05 -5.43 -56.47
C GLU A 353 37.44 -6.05 -56.64
N GLU A 354 37.77 -7.08 -55.84
CA GLU A 354 39.03 -7.80 -55.96
C GLU A 354 39.11 -8.61 -57.27
N GLU A 355 38.04 -9.31 -57.64
CA GLU A 355 37.94 -10.00 -58.93
C GLU A 355 38.01 -9.03 -60.11
N LEU A 356 37.38 -7.85 -60.01
CA LEU A 356 37.51 -6.79 -61.00
C LEU A 356 38.96 -6.29 -61.11
N ARG A 357 39.68 -6.16 -59.98
CA ARG A 357 41.09 -5.78 -59.96
C ARG A 357 41.96 -6.81 -60.68
N LYS A 358 41.73 -8.11 -60.42
CA LYS A 358 42.41 -9.22 -61.12
C LYS A 358 42.11 -9.21 -62.62
N ALA A 359 40.84 -9.05 -63.01
CA ALA A 359 40.43 -8.95 -64.40
C ALA A 359 41.09 -7.76 -65.12
N ASN A 360 41.17 -6.60 -64.45
CA ASN A 360 41.86 -5.42 -64.98
C ASN A 360 43.37 -5.64 -65.14
N ALA A 361 44.03 -6.30 -64.19
CA ALA A 361 45.44 -6.67 -64.30
C ALA A 361 45.68 -7.63 -65.48
N ALA A 362 44.85 -8.67 -65.62
CA ALA A 362 44.91 -9.59 -66.75
C ALA A 362 44.66 -8.88 -68.09
N ARG A 363 43.73 -7.93 -68.14
CA ARG A 363 43.47 -7.09 -69.31
C ARG A 363 44.69 -6.22 -69.67
N SER A 364 45.36 -5.64 -68.68
CA SER A 364 46.60 -4.88 -68.91
C SER A 364 47.71 -5.77 -69.47
N GLN A 365 47.86 -7.00 -68.96
CA GLN A 365 48.81 -7.98 -69.49
C GLN A 365 48.48 -8.35 -70.94
N LEU A 366 47.20 -8.62 -71.24
CA LEU A 366 46.74 -8.92 -72.59
C LEU A 366 47.07 -7.77 -73.57
N GLU A 367 46.91 -6.52 -73.14
CA GLU A 367 47.24 -5.36 -73.97
C GLU A 367 48.75 -5.27 -74.24
N THR A 368 49.59 -5.58 -73.24
CA THR A 368 51.04 -5.70 -73.44
C THR A 368 51.38 -6.81 -74.44
N TYR A 369 50.77 -7.99 -74.32
CA TYR A 369 50.97 -9.08 -75.28
C TYR A 369 50.50 -8.72 -76.68
N LYS A 370 49.36 -8.03 -76.83
CA LYS A 370 48.90 -7.52 -78.14
C LYS A 370 49.94 -6.57 -78.77
N ARG A 371 50.52 -5.65 -78.00
CA ARG A 371 51.59 -4.77 -78.48
C ARG A 371 52.82 -5.56 -78.92
N GLN A 372 53.24 -6.56 -78.15
CA GLN A 372 54.35 -7.44 -78.51
C GLN A 372 54.06 -8.22 -79.81
N VAL A 373 52.83 -8.73 -79.98
CA VAL A 373 52.42 -9.40 -81.23
C VAL A 373 52.51 -8.45 -82.41
N VAL A 374 52.02 -7.21 -82.29
CA VAL A 374 52.14 -6.20 -83.36
C VAL A 374 53.60 -5.87 -83.67
N GLU A 375 54.45 -5.71 -82.65
CA GLU A 375 55.87 -5.47 -82.84
C GLU A 375 56.56 -6.63 -83.56
N LEU A 376 56.28 -7.87 -83.16
CA LEU A 376 56.78 -9.08 -83.83
C LEU A 376 56.26 -9.20 -85.26
N GLN A 377 55.00 -8.86 -85.52
CA GLN A 377 54.44 -8.82 -86.88
C GLN A 377 55.15 -7.76 -87.75
N ASN A 378 55.45 -6.58 -87.19
CA ASN A 378 56.20 -5.55 -87.89
C ASN A 378 57.63 -6.01 -88.19
N ARG A 379 58.34 -6.60 -87.21
CA ARG A 379 59.67 -7.20 -87.42
C ARG A 379 59.65 -8.29 -88.48
N LEU A 380 58.64 -9.17 -88.45
CA LEU A 380 58.47 -10.21 -89.46
C LEU A 380 58.23 -9.60 -90.84
N SER A 381 57.43 -8.53 -90.94
CA SER A 381 57.23 -7.80 -92.20
C SER A 381 58.52 -7.15 -92.71
N GLU A 382 59.34 -6.59 -91.82
CA GLU A 382 60.65 -6.03 -92.16
C GLU A 382 61.63 -7.10 -92.65
N GLU A 383 61.73 -8.23 -91.96
CA GLU A 383 62.56 -9.36 -92.39
C GLU A 383 62.06 -9.97 -93.71
N SER A 384 60.75 -10.07 -93.91
CA SER A 384 60.17 -10.46 -95.21
C SER A 384 60.59 -9.50 -96.31
N LYS A 385 60.48 -8.18 -96.09
CA LYS A 385 60.92 -7.16 -97.07
C LYS A 385 62.42 -7.24 -97.34
N LYS A 386 63.25 -7.56 -96.33
CA LYS A 386 64.69 -7.77 -96.51
C LYS A 386 64.95 -9.04 -97.35
N ALA A 387 64.25 -10.12 -97.07
CA ALA A 387 64.34 -11.36 -97.83
C ALA A 387 63.95 -11.13 -99.31
N ASP A 388 62.86 -10.41 -99.57
CA ASP A 388 62.42 -10.06 -100.93
C ASP A 388 63.48 -9.21 -101.67
N LYS A 389 64.12 -8.26 -100.98
CA LYS A 389 65.22 -7.47 -101.55
C LYS A 389 66.42 -8.34 -101.91
N LEU A 390 66.82 -9.24 -101.02
CA LEU A 390 67.93 -10.16 -101.27
C LEU A 390 67.61 -11.15 -102.40
N ASP A 391 66.37 -11.63 -102.51
CA ASP A 391 65.92 -12.47 -103.63
C ASP A 391 65.99 -11.71 -104.96
N PHE A 392 65.58 -10.44 -104.98
CA PHE A 392 65.72 -9.59 -106.18
C PHE A 392 67.19 -9.35 -106.54
N GLU A 393 68.05 -9.05 -105.57
CA GLU A 393 69.50 -8.90 -105.80
C GLU A 393 70.14 -10.19 -106.29
N TYR A 394 69.74 -11.33 -105.72
CA TYR A 394 70.18 -12.66 -106.14
C TYR A 394 69.75 -12.94 -107.58
N LYS A 395 68.48 -12.69 -107.94
CA LYS A 395 67.98 -12.84 -109.33
C LYS A 395 68.75 -11.96 -110.31
N ARG A 396 68.96 -10.68 -109.97
CA ARG A 396 69.76 -9.74 -110.78
C ARG A 396 71.21 -10.20 -110.96
N LEU A 397 71.85 -10.66 -109.88
CA LEU A 397 73.21 -11.21 -109.94
C LEU A 397 73.25 -12.49 -110.78
N LYS A 398 72.25 -13.37 -110.64
CA LYS A 398 72.12 -14.59 -111.43
C LYS A 398 71.95 -14.29 -112.92
N GLU A 399 71.09 -13.34 -113.30
CA GLU A 399 70.96 -12.88 -114.69
C GLU A 399 72.28 -12.31 -115.23
N LYS A 400 73.03 -11.58 -114.40
CA LYS A 400 74.37 -11.10 -114.76
C LYS A 400 75.37 -12.23 -114.95
N VAL A 401 75.33 -13.25 -114.10
CA VAL A 401 76.14 -14.48 -114.26
C VAL A 401 75.74 -15.22 -115.54
N ASP A 402 74.44 -15.40 -115.80
CA ASP A 402 73.92 -16.10 -116.99
C ASP A 402 74.28 -15.36 -118.28
N SER A 403 74.22 -14.01 -118.28
CA SER A 403 74.63 -13.20 -119.44
C SER A 403 76.15 -13.26 -119.68
N LEU A 404 76.97 -13.16 -118.64
CA LEU A 404 78.41 -13.37 -118.73
C LEU A 404 78.76 -14.80 -119.17
N GLN A 405 77.98 -15.80 -118.73
CA GLN A 405 78.16 -17.18 -119.14
C GLN A 405 77.80 -17.36 -120.63
N LYS A 406 76.72 -16.74 -121.11
CA LYS A 406 76.39 -16.70 -122.55
C LYS A 406 77.45 -15.99 -123.38
N GLU A 407 78.00 -14.88 -122.89
CA GLU A 407 79.08 -14.16 -123.56
C GLU A 407 80.35 -15.00 -123.61
N LYS A 408 80.73 -15.63 -122.49
CA LYS A 408 81.82 -16.60 -122.41
C LYS A 408 81.61 -17.77 -123.38
N ASP A 409 80.41 -18.32 -123.48
CA ASP A 409 80.12 -19.42 -124.40
C ASP A 409 80.14 -18.96 -125.86
N ARG A 410 79.68 -17.73 -126.18
CA ARG A 410 79.86 -17.10 -127.51
C ARG A 410 81.34 -16.93 -127.85
N LEU A 411 82.13 -16.35 -126.95
CA LEU A 411 83.57 -16.21 -127.13
C LEU A 411 84.27 -17.56 -127.27
N ARG A 412 83.79 -18.60 -126.56
CA ARG A 412 84.27 -19.97 -126.73
C ARG A 412 83.93 -20.50 -128.11
N THR A 413 82.71 -20.31 -128.62
CA THR A 413 82.32 -20.73 -129.97
C THR A 413 83.05 -19.96 -131.06
N GLU A 414 83.25 -18.64 -130.89
CA GLU A 414 84.07 -17.83 -131.78
C GLU A 414 85.50 -18.34 -131.78
N ARG A 415 86.09 -18.57 -130.60
CA ARG A 415 87.40 -19.19 -130.45
C ARG A 415 87.46 -20.58 -131.08
N ASP A 416 86.43 -21.41 -130.96
CA ASP A 416 86.38 -22.74 -131.59
C ASP A 416 86.24 -22.64 -133.12
N SER A 417 85.44 -21.73 -133.65
CA SER A 417 85.37 -21.46 -135.10
C SER A 417 86.66 -20.85 -135.66
N LEU A 418 87.34 -20.00 -134.89
CA LEU A 418 88.65 -19.48 -135.24
C LEU A 418 89.70 -20.58 -135.18
N LYS A 419 89.62 -21.49 -134.21
CA LYS A 419 90.44 -22.70 -134.20
C LYS A 419 90.15 -23.58 -135.40
N GLU A 420 88.89 -23.81 -135.76
CA GLU A 420 88.48 -24.59 -136.91
C GLU A 420 88.97 -23.95 -138.22
N THR A 421 88.79 -22.64 -138.42
CA THR A 421 89.37 -21.92 -139.57
C THR A 421 90.90 -21.95 -139.56
N ILE A 422 91.56 -21.89 -138.39
CA ILE A 422 93.01 -22.12 -138.30
C ILE A 422 93.35 -23.57 -138.65
N GLU A 423 92.55 -24.56 -138.26
CA GLU A 423 92.72 -25.98 -138.59
C GLU A 423 92.45 -26.24 -140.08
N GLU A 424 91.48 -25.55 -140.69
CA GLU A 424 91.16 -25.57 -142.12
C GLU A 424 92.28 -24.89 -142.92
N LEU A 425 92.77 -23.73 -142.47
CA LEU A 425 93.96 -23.07 -143.03
C LEU A 425 95.20 -23.95 -142.86
N ARG A 426 95.33 -24.66 -141.74
CA ARG A 426 96.34 -25.70 -141.55
C ARG A 426 96.10 -26.91 -142.44
N CYS A 427 94.85 -27.28 -142.78
CA CYS A 427 94.54 -28.33 -143.75
C CYS A 427 94.84 -27.90 -145.19
N VAL A 428 94.60 -26.64 -145.55
CA VAL A 428 95.00 -26.04 -146.83
C VAL A 428 96.53 -25.92 -146.90
N GLN A 429 97.20 -25.57 -145.80
CA GLN A 429 98.67 -25.62 -145.69
C GLN A 429 99.22 -27.06 -145.59
N ALA A 430 98.45 -28.03 -145.11
CA ALA A 430 98.82 -29.45 -145.03
C ALA A 430 98.52 -30.23 -146.33
N GLN A 431 97.79 -29.63 -147.29
CA GLN A 431 97.70 -30.14 -148.67
C GLN A 431 98.93 -29.75 -149.52
N GLU A 432 99.80 -28.86 -149.02
CA GLU A 432 101.11 -28.51 -149.60
C GLU A 432 102.32 -28.96 -148.75
N GLY A 433 102.13 -29.81 -147.74
CA GLY A 433 103.23 -30.21 -146.85
C GLY A 433 103.02 -31.55 -146.15
N GLN A 434 103.16 -32.65 -146.91
CA GLN A 434 103.39 -33.97 -146.33
C GLN A 434 104.79 -34.08 -145.72
N LEU A 435 104.90 -34.98 -144.72
CA LEU A 435 106.09 -35.64 -144.15
C LEU A 435 106.59 -35.06 -142.81
N THR A 436 106.18 -35.65 -141.68
CA THR A 436 107.00 -36.65 -140.92
C THR A 436 106.50 -36.86 -139.47
N THR A 437 106.35 -38.15 -139.10
CA THR A 437 106.54 -38.80 -137.77
C THR A 437 105.75 -38.29 -136.54
N GLN A 438 104.78 -39.06 -136.03
CA GLN A 438 104.89 -40.20 -135.08
C GLN A 438 105.05 -39.81 -133.59
N GLY A 439 104.11 -40.26 -132.74
CA GLY A 439 104.45 -40.73 -131.39
C GLY A 439 103.55 -40.29 -130.23
N LEU A 440 102.61 -41.18 -129.85
CA LEU A 440 102.41 -41.73 -128.48
C LEU A 440 101.82 -40.86 -127.33
N ILE A 441 100.60 -41.27 -126.93
CA ILE A 441 100.19 -41.78 -125.58
C ILE A 441 99.87 -40.79 -124.41
N PRO A 442 98.94 -41.17 -123.50
CA PRO A 442 98.01 -40.33 -122.74
C PRO A 442 98.30 -40.37 -121.21
N LEU A 443 97.36 -39.95 -120.35
CA LEU A 443 97.06 -40.41 -118.97
C LEU A 443 96.19 -39.33 -118.28
N GLY A 444 95.10 -39.59 -117.56
CA GLY A 444 94.70 -40.77 -116.80
C GLY A 444 94.76 -40.47 -115.29
N SER A 445 93.88 -41.15 -114.54
CA SER A 445 93.76 -41.28 -113.08
C SER A 445 93.02 -40.15 -112.31
N GLN A 446 91.86 -40.36 -111.67
CA GLN A 446 91.26 -41.45 -110.89
C GLN A 446 91.52 -41.35 -109.37
N GLU A 447 90.42 -41.60 -108.66
CA GLU A 447 90.11 -41.58 -107.23
C GLU A 447 91.16 -42.23 -106.30
N SER A 448 91.18 -41.82 -105.02
CA SER A 448 90.65 -42.64 -103.91
C SER A 448 91.29 -42.38 -102.53
N SER A 449 90.46 -42.66 -101.52
CA SER A 449 90.71 -43.12 -100.13
C SER A 449 91.24 -42.18 -99.04
N ASP A 450 90.31 -41.87 -98.13
CA ASP A 450 90.29 -42.17 -96.68
C ASP A 450 91.55 -42.04 -95.80
N SER A 451 91.36 -41.16 -94.80
CA SER A 451 91.56 -41.36 -93.36
C SER A 451 92.99 -41.42 -92.79
N LEU A 452 93.46 -40.28 -92.28
CA LEU A 452 94.16 -40.24 -90.99
C LEU A 452 94.10 -38.86 -90.31
N ALA A 453 93.55 -38.87 -89.10
CA ALA A 453 93.90 -38.08 -87.92
C ALA A 453 93.97 -36.53 -88.00
N ALA A 454 93.16 -35.92 -87.11
CA ALA A 454 93.65 -35.01 -86.07
C ALA A 454 94.61 -33.90 -86.52
N GLU A 455 94.10 -32.93 -87.27
CA GLU A 455 94.62 -31.56 -87.22
C GLU A 455 93.52 -30.64 -87.73
N ILE A 456 93.52 -29.38 -87.28
CA ILE A 456 92.48 -28.35 -87.52
C ILE A 456 91.34 -28.35 -86.48
N VAL A 457 91.69 -28.10 -85.21
CA VAL A 457 90.86 -27.18 -84.40
C VAL A 457 91.47 -25.80 -84.60
N THR A 458 90.82 -25.00 -85.43
CA THR A 458 91.18 -23.60 -85.70
C THR A 458 91.15 -22.75 -84.41
N PRO A 459 92.07 -21.78 -84.25
CA PRO A 459 92.11 -20.87 -83.09
C PRO A 459 90.76 -20.18 -82.82
N GLU A 460 89.98 -19.90 -83.87
CA GLU A 460 88.69 -19.24 -83.78
C GLU A 460 87.61 -20.08 -83.06
N ILE A 461 87.71 -21.41 -83.12
CA ILE A 461 86.72 -22.31 -82.47
C ILE A 461 87.01 -22.44 -80.96
N ARG A 462 88.29 -22.46 -80.56
CA ARG A 462 88.66 -22.44 -79.12
C ARG A 462 88.28 -21.12 -78.46
N GLU A 463 88.47 -20.00 -79.14
CA GLU A 463 88.08 -18.69 -78.61
C GLU A 463 86.56 -18.58 -78.43
N LYS A 464 85.78 -19.08 -79.39
CA LYS A 464 84.31 -19.09 -79.31
C LYS A 464 83.80 -20.01 -78.20
N LEU A 465 84.44 -21.16 -77.97
CA LEU A 465 84.11 -22.05 -76.87
C LEU A 465 84.41 -21.42 -75.50
N ILE A 466 85.55 -20.74 -75.34
CA ILE A 466 85.91 -20.05 -74.10
C ILE A 466 84.96 -18.87 -73.83
N ARG A 467 84.59 -18.08 -74.87
CA ARG A 467 83.58 -17.02 -74.72
C ARG A 467 82.23 -17.57 -74.32
N LEU A 468 81.75 -18.64 -74.97
CA LEU A 468 80.47 -19.26 -74.63
C LEU A 468 80.49 -19.93 -73.25
N GLN A 469 81.62 -20.48 -72.81
CA GLN A 469 81.77 -21.00 -71.44
C GLN A 469 81.81 -19.87 -70.41
N HIS A 470 82.45 -18.74 -70.72
CA HIS A 470 82.45 -17.56 -69.85
C HIS A 470 81.05 -16.92 -69.78
N GLU A 471 80.37 -16.78 -70.91
CA GLU A 471 78.99 -16.27 -71.00
C GLU A 471 78.01 -17.17 -70.23
N ASN A 472 78.09 -18.50 -70.38
CA ASN A 472 77.29 -19.43 -69.57
C ASN A 472 77.60 -19.32 -68.07
N LYS A 473 78.88 -19.12 -67.70
CA LYS A 473 79.26 -18.91 -66.29
C LYS A 473 78.69 -17.60 -65.74
N MET A 474 78.72 -16.51 -66.52
CA MET A 474 78.17 -15.22 -66.12
C MET A 474 76.64 -15.23 -66.05
N LEU A 475 75.96 -15.89 -67.00
CA LEU A 475 74.51 -16.08 -66.97
C LEU A 475 74.08 -16.89 -65.74
N LYS A 476 74.84 -17.95 -65.39
CA LYS A 476 74.56 -18.75 -64.20
C LYS A 476 74.71 -17.95 -62.91
N ILE A 477 75.75 -17.12 -62.79
CA ILE A 477 75.95 -16.25 -61.61
C ILE A 477 74.85 -15.17 -61.52
N ASN A 478 74.45 -14.56 -62.63
CA ASN A 478 73.36 -13.58 -62.63
C ASN A 478 72.00 -14.22 -62.26
N GLN A 479 71.76 -15.45 -62.72
CA GLN A 479 70.54 -16.18 -62.39
C GLN A 479 70.55 -16.62 -60.91
N GLU A 480 71.67 -17.10 -60.38
CA GLU A 480 71.86 -17.38 -58.95
C GLU A 480 71.69 -16.11 -58.10
N GLY A 481 72.14 -14.94 -58.57
CA GLY A 481 71.91 -13.64 -57.90
C GLY A 481 70.44 -13.25 -57.85
N SER A 482 69.73 -13.30 -58.98
CA SER A 482 68.28 -13.02 -59.06
C SER A 482 67.46 -14.02 -58.23
N ASP A 483 67.85 -15.29 -58.22
CA ASP A 483 67.14 -16.32 -57.46
C ASP A 483 67.42 -16.17 -55.96
N ASN A 484 68.63 -15.78 -55.55
CA ASN A 484 68.95 -15.45 -54.16
C ASN A 484 68.19 -14.21 -53.67
N GLU A 485 68.03 -13.17 -54.48
CA GLU A 485 67.21 -12.00 -54.14
C GLU A 485 65.73 -12.37 -53.96
N LYS A 486 65.18 -13.23 -54.83
CA LYS A 486 63.81 -13.74 -54.67
C LYS A 486 63.67 -14.61 -53.42
N ILE A 487 64.65 -15.46 -53.12
CA ILE A 487 64.66 -16.29 -51.91
C ILE A 487 64.69 -15.40 -50.65
N ALA A 488 65.53 -14.37 -50.62
CA ALA A 488 65.60 -13.42 -49.51
C ALA A 488 64.29 -12.63 -49.32
N LEU A 489 63.66 -12.19 -50.41
CA LEU A 489 62.36 -11.52 -50.35
C LEU A 489 61.25 -12.45 -49.84
N LEU A 490 61.23 -13.70 -50.32
CA LEU A 490 60.28 -14.71 -49.86
C LEU A 490 60.49 -15.05 -48.37
N GLN A 491 61.74 -15.10 -47.90
CA GLN A 491 62.05 -15.28 -46.49
C GLN A 491 61.57 -14.09 -45.63
N SER A 492 61.82 -12.86 -46.07
CA SER A 492 61.30 -11.67 -45.38
C SER A 492 59.77 -11.64 -45.31
N LEU A 493 59.08 -12.00 -46.39
CA LEU A 493 57.62 -12.05 -46.41
C LEU A 493 57.08 -13.19 -45.54
N LEU A 494 57.78 -14.31 -45.47
CA LEU A 494 57.44 -15.43 -44.60
C LEU A 494 57.63 -15.06 -43.12
N ASP A 495 58.71 -14.35 -42.79
CA ASP A 495 58.99 -13.87 -41.43
C ASP A 495 57.95 -12.82 -40.98
N ASP A 496 57.59 -11.88 -41.85
CA ASP A 496 56.52 -10.90 -41.59
C ASP A 496 55.15 -11.59 -41.41
N ALA A 497 54.84 -12.60 -42.24
CA ALA A 497 53.61 -13.37 -42.11
C ALA A 497 53.59 -14.18 -40.80
N ASN A 498 54.71 -14.74 -40.38
CA ASN A 498 54.85 -15.46 -39.12
C ASN A 498 54.75 -14.53 -37.91
N LEU A 499 55.35 -13.34 -37.96
CA LEU A 499 55.20 -12.31 -36.93
C LEU A 499 53.74 -11.92 -36.76
N ARG A 500 53.06 -11.60 -37.86
CA ARG A 500 51.64 -11.22 -37.83
C ARG A 500 50.74 -12.36 -37.34
N LYS A 501 51.07 -13.60 -37.70
CA LYS A 501 50.37 -14.78 -37.17
C LYS A 501 50.56 -14.91 -35.66
N ASN A 502 51.79 -14.76 -35.17
CA ASN A 502 52.08 -14.84 -33.74
C ASN A 502 51.38 -13.71 -32.95
N GLU A 503 51.37 -12.48 -33.49
CA GLU A 503 50.64 -11.35 -32.89
C GLU A 503 49.15 -11.64 -32.77
N LEU A 504 48.52 -12.13 -33.85
CA LEU A 504 47.11 -12.53 -33.85
C LEU A 504 46.83 -13.69 -32.89
N GLU A 505 47.72 -14.68 -32.79
CA GLU A 505 47.59 -15.77 -31.81
C GLU A 505 47.68 -15.25 -30.36
N THR A 506 48.59 -14.30 -30.09
CA THR A 506 48.69 -13.67 -28.76
C THR A 506 47.46 -12.84 -28.43
N GLU A 507 46.97 -12.00 -29.34
CA GLU A 507 45.77 -11.18 -29.15
C GLU A 507 44.53 -12.05 -28.95
N ASN A 508 44.42 -13.15 -29.72
CA ASN A 508 43.31 -14.10 -29.58
C ASN A 508 43.37 -14.82 -28.23
N ARG A 509 44.56 -15.22 -27.76
CA ARG A 509 44.75 -15.82 -26.44
C ARG A 509 44.41 -14.85 -25.30
N GLU A 510 44.74 -13.57 -25.45
CA GLU A 510 44.37 -12.51 -24.49
C GLU A 510 42.86 -12.29 -24.45
N LYS A 511 42.19 -12.14 -25.61
CA LYS A 511 40.73 -12.02 -25.70
C LYS A 511 40.02 -13.23 -25.12
N LEU A 512 40.55 -14.43 -25.35
CA LEU A 512 40.00 -15.67 -24.79
C LEU A 512 40.18 -15.70 -23.27
N HIS A 513 41.30 -15.21 -22.74
CA HIS A 513 41.52 -15.09 -21.30
C HIS A 513 40.57 -14.06 -20.67
N GLU A 514 40.37 -12.90 -21.31
CA GLU A 514 39.45 -11.86 -20.86
C GLU A 514 37.99 -12.33 -20.86
N ALA A 515 37.56 -12.98 -21.94
CA ALA A 515 36.24 -13.60 -22.03
C ALA A 515 36.03 -14.69 -20.97
N ASN A 516 37.07 -15.49 -20.68
CA ASN A 516 37.01 -16.52 -19.65
C ASN A 516 36.92 -15.91 -18.24
N ASN A 517 37.65 -14.81 -17.99
CA ASN A 517 37.56 -14.05 -16.73
C ASN A 517 36.16 -13.42 -16.55
N GLU A 518 35.56 -12.86 -17.60
CA GLU A 518 34.17 -12.38 -17.55
C GLU A 518 33.19 -13.52 -17.26
N LEU A 519 33.34 -14.67 -17.92
CA LEU A 519 32.52 -15.85 -17.69
C LEU A 519 32.64 -16.34 -16.25
N GLN A 520 33.85 -16.32 -15.68
CA GLN A 520 34.09 -16.73 -14.30
C GLN A 520 33.44 -15.76 -13.31
N LYS A 521 33.51 -14.44 -13.55
CA LYS A 521 32.78 -13.42 -12.77
C LYS A 521 31.27 -13.62 -12.84
N LYS A 522 30.72 -13.85 -14.04
CA LYS A 522 29.29 -14.10 -14.24
C LYS A 522 28.85 -15.40 -13.54
N ARG A 523 29.66 -16.46 -13.59
CA ARG A 523 29.41 -17.71 -12.85
C ARG A 523 29.40 -17.50 -11.33
N ALA A 524 30.37 -16.75 -10.79
CA ALA A 524 30.42 -16.45 -9.36
C ALA A 524 29.19 -15.64 -8.89
N ILE A 525 28.70 -14.70 -9.71
CA ILE A 525 27.47 -13.96 -9.42
C ILE A 525 26.26 -14.89 -9.43
N ILE A 526 26.16 -15.79 -10.41
CA ILE A 526 25.08 -16.77 -10.47
C ILE A 526 25.13 -17.69 -9.24
N GLU A 527 26.32 -18.16 -8.85
CA GLU A 527 26.53 -19.04 -7.69
C GLU A 527 26.25 -18.35 -6.34
N ASP A 528 26.39 -17.03 -6.21
CA ASP A 528 25.94 -16.27 -5.02
C ASP A 528 24.43 -16.00 -5.04
N LEU A 529 23.83 -15.78 -6.21
CA LEU A 529 22.40 -15.50 -6.36
C LEU A 529 21.53 -16.75 -6.24
N GLU A 530 22.00 -17.89 -6.71
CA GLU A 530 21.27 -19.17 -6.73
C GLU A 530 20.86 -19.66 -5.32
N PRO A 531 21.75 -19.72 -4.30
CA PRO A 531 21.35 -20.06 -2.94
C PRO A 531 20.51 -18.96 -2.31
N ARG A 532 20.70 -17.66 -2.62
CA ARG A 532 19.84 -16.61 -2.06
C ARG A 532 18.41 -16.71 -2.58
N PHE A 533 18.25 -16.98 -3.87
CA PHE A 533 16.94 -17.17 -4.49
C PHE A 533 16.29 -18.47 -4.01
N ASN A 534 17.04 -19.58 -4.02
CA ASN A 534 16.54 -20.87 -3.56
C ASN A 534 16.25 -20.89 -2.05
N ASN A 535 17.04 -20.22 -1.22
CA ASN A 535 16.84 -20.16 0.23
C ASN A 535 15.74 -19.16 0.60
N SER A 536 15.51 -18.11 -0.20
CA SER A 536 14.32 -17.26 -0.05
C SER A 536 13.04 -18.01 -0.43
N TYR A 537 13.04 -18.74 -1.55
CA TYR A 537 11.92 -19.59 -1.94
C TYR A 537 11.71 -20.75 -0.98
N LEU A 538 12.76 -21.44 -0.54
CA LEU A 538 12.67 -22.50 0.47
C LEU A 538 12.21 -21.95 1.81
N ASN A 539 12.71 -20.81 2.29
CA ASN A 539 12.23 -20.24 3.54
C ASN A 539 10.77 -19.80 3.44
N PHE A 540 10.36 -19.22 2.32
CA PHE A 540 8.96 -18.86 2.10
C PHE A 540 8.07 -20.11 2.08
N PHE A 541 8.49 -21.14 1.34
CA PHE A 541 7.75 -22.40 1.24
C PHE A 541 7.77 -23.18 2.56
N PHE A 542 8.89 -23.18 3.29
CA PHE A 542 9.03 -23.83 4.59
C PHE A 542 8.24 -23.09 5.66
N TYR A 543 8.22 -21.75 5.66
CA TYR A 543 7.37 -20.95 6.53
C TYR A 543 5.89 -21.24 6.28
N TYR A 544 5.47 -21.26 5.02
CA TYR A 544 4.10 -21.60 4.63
C TYR A 544 3.75 -23.05 5.01
N PHE A 545 4.67 -23.99 4.78
CA PHE A 545 4.51 -25.39 5.13
C PHE A 545 4.49 -25.62 6.64
N LEU A 546 5.29 -24.88 7.43
CA LEU A 546 5.29 -24.94 8.90
C LEU A 546 4.02 -24.32 9.48
N GLN A 547 3.48 -23.27 8.84
CA GLN A 547 2.19 -22.66 9.21
C GLN A 547 1.03 -23.62 8.93
N VAL A 548 1.09 -24.32 7.79
CA VAL A 548 0.13 -25.38 7.42
C VAL A 548 0.27 -26.60 8.32
N ILE A 549 1.48 -27.01 8.69
CA ILE A 549 1.70 -28.10 9.66
C ILE A 549 1.24 -27.70 11.05
N ARG A 550 1.50 -26.47 11.52
CA ARG A 550 1.00 -25.98 12.81
C ARG A 550 -0.53 -25.95 12.89
N THR A 551 -1.20 -25.72 11.76
CA THR A 551 -2.67 -25.76 11.66
C THR A 551 -3.21 -27.18 11.49
N LEU A 552 -2.39 -28.13 11.06
CA LEU A 552 -2.76 -29.53 10.84
C LEU A 552 -2.27 -30.52 11.91
N ASP A 553 -1.37 -30.13 12.83
CA ASP A 553 -0.85 -31.01 13.88
C ASP A 553 -1.94 -31.32 14.93
N PRO A 554 -2.48 -32.55 15.00
CA PRO A 554 -3.61 -32.88 15.87
C PRO A 554 -3.22 -32.87 17.36
N LYS A 555 -1.92 -32.82 17.69
CA LYS A 555 -1.43 -33.00 19.07
C LYS A 555 -1.15 -31.70 19.82
N GLN A 556 -1.03 -30.55 19.14
CA GLN A 556 -0.88 -29.25 19.82
C GLN A 556 -2.17 -28.44 19.89
N ASN A 557 -3.26 -28.89 19.26
CA ASN A 557 -4.52 -28.16 19.18
C ASN A 557 -5.60 -28.65 20.17
N GLN A 558 -5.25 -28.78 21.46
CA GLN A 558 -6.24 -29.08 22.50
C GLN A 558 -7.17 -27.89 22.81
N GLY A 559 -6.85 -26.69 22.31
CA GLY A 559 -7.66 -25.48 22.49
C GLY A 559 -8.79 -25.29 21.46
N ALA A 560 -8.65 -25.79 20.22
CA ALA A 560 -9.64 -25.56 19.17
C ALA A 560 -10.70 -26.68 19.02
N ALA A 561 -10.59 -27.79 19.75
CA ALA A 561 -11.61 -28.85 19.71
C ALA A 561 -13.02 -28.37 20.12
N PRO A 562 -13.20 -27.52 21.16
CA PRO A 562 -14.50 -26.96 21.52
C PRO A 562 -15.02 -25.98 20.45
N GLU A 563 -14.12 -25.19 19.87
CA GLU A 563 -14.45 -24.16 18.88
C GLU A 563 -14.86 -24.78 17.54
N ILE A 564 -14.16 -25.83 17.08
CA ILE A 564 -14.54 -26.61 15.91
C ILE A 564 -15.87 -27.33 16.14
N GLN A 565 -16.14 -27.82 17.35
CA GLN A 565 -17.43 -28.45 17.66
C GLN A 565 -18.57 -27.41 17.73
N ALA A 566 -18.31 -26.21 18.27
CA ALA A 566 -19.26 -25.10 18.27
C ALA A 566 -19.58 -24.64 16.83
N LEU A 567 -18.57 -24.50 15.98
CA LEU A 567 -18.74 -24.15 14.57
C LEU A 567 -19.51 -25.24 13.80
N LYS A 568 -19.29 -26.52 14.09
CA LYS A 568 -20.09 -27.62 13.52
C LYS A 568 -21.55 -27.57 13.96
N ASN A 569 -21.80 -27.28 15.23
CA ASN A 569 -23.16 -27.15 15.74
C ASN A 569 -23.87 -25.94 15.12
N GLN A 570 -23.19 -24.80 15.01
CA GLN A 570 -23.71 -23.62 14.31
C GLN A 570 -24.00 -23.92 12.84
N LEU A 571 -23.11 -24.61 12.13
CA LEU A 571 -23.33 -24.99 10.74
C LEU A 571 -24.58 -25.89 10.60
N GLN A 572 -24.73 -26.86 11.50
CA GLN A 572 -25.89 -27.74 11.51
C GLN A 572 -27.21 -27.01 11.84
N GLU A 573 -27.17 -26.01 12.71
CA GLU A 573 -28.32 -25.13 13.00
C GLU A 573 -28.66 -24.23 11.81
N ARG A 574 -27.65 -23.66 11.14
CA ARG A 574 -27.87 -22.88 9.90
C ARG A 574 -28.45 -23.75 8.79
N ASP A 575 -27.98 -24.99 8.63
CA ASP A 575 -28.54 -25.93 7.68
C ASP A 575 -30.02 -26.24 7.99
N ARG A 576 -30.37 -26.44 9.27
CA ARG A 576 -31.78 -26.62 9.68
C ARG A 576 -32.63 -25.38 9.39
N LEU A 577 -32.07 -24.19 9.63
CA LEU A 577 -32.75 -22.93 9.34
C LEU A 577 -32.97 -22.75 7.84
N PHE A 578 -31.97 -23.06 7.01
CA PHE A 578 -32.09 -23.06 5.56
C PHE A 578 -33.21 -23.99 5.09
N HIS A 579 -33.26 -25.23 5.59
CA HIS A 579 -34.34 -26.17 5.25
C HIS A 579 -35.72 -25.65 5.69
N SER A 580 -35.81 -24.97 6.84
CA SER A 580 -37.06 -24.34 7.31
C SER A 580 -37.50 -23.20 6.40
N LEU A 581 -36.57 -22.30 6.04
CA LEU A 581 -36.82 -21.18 5.15
C LEU A 581 -37.19 -21.63 3.73
N GLU A 582 -36.54 -22.66 3.20
CA GLU A 582 -36.92 -23.25 1.92
C GLU A 582 -38.35 -23.81 1.95
N LYS A 583 -38.73 -24.47 3.04
CA LYS A 583 -40.08 -25.00 3.22
C LYS A 583 -41.14 -23.90 3.29
N GLU A 584 -40.89 -22.82 4.05
CA GLU A 584 -41.79 -21.67 4.11
C GLU A 584 -41.84 -20.89 2.78
N TYR A 585 -40.71 -20.80 2.06
CA TYR A 585 -40.67 -20.22 0.72
C TYR A 585 -41.54 -21.02 -0.26
N GLU A 586 -41.43 -22.35 -0.28
CA GLU A 586 -42.20 -23.19 -1.19
C GLU A 586 -43.70 -23.17 -0.86
N LYS A 587 -44.05 -23.08 0.42
CA LYS A 587 -45.43 -22.87 0.88
C LYS A 587 -45.98 -21.52 0.43
N THR A 588 -45.21 -20.45 0.59
CA THR A 588 -45.59 -19.09 0.16
C THR A 588 -45.74 -19.00 -1.36
N LYS A 589 -44.85 -19.67 -2.10
CA LYS A 589 -44.93 -19.79 -3.55
C LYS A 589 -46.20 -20.55 -3.98
N SER A 590 -46.48 -21.69 -3.35
CA SER A 590 -47.70 -22.46 -3.61
C SER A 590 -48.98 -21.67 -3.33
N GLN A 591 -48.98 -20.86 -2.26
CA GLN A 591 -50.09 -19.96 -1.94
C GLN A 591 -50.27 -18.90 -3.02
N ARG A 592 -49.18 -18.23 -3.46
CA ARG A 592 -49.25 -17.24 -4.56
C ARG A 592 -49.77 -17.85 -5.85
N GLU A 593 -49.31 -19.04 -6.23
CA GLU A 593 -49.82 -19.73 -7.42
C GLU A 593 -51.33 -20.06 -7.31
N MET A 594 -51.80 -20.38 -6.10
CA MET A 594 -53.22 -20.61 -5.84
C MET A 594 -54.04 -19.31 -5.91
N GLU A 595 -53.53 -18.21 -5.35
CA GLU A 595 -54.12 -16.88 -5.44
C GLU A 595 -54.20 -16.41 -6.90
N GLU A 596 -53.15 -16.61 -7.71
CA GLU A 596 -53.16 -16.32 -9.14
C GLU A 596 -54.23 -17.12 -9.88
N LYS A 597 -54.40 -18.41 -9.57
CA LYS A 597 -55.48 -19.23 -10.15
C LYS A 597 -56.87 -18.70 -9.80
N TYR A 598 -57.07 -18.25 -8.56
CA TYR A 598 -58.34 -17.63 -8.16
C TYR A 598 -58.57 -16.31 -8.88
N ILE A 599 -57.55 -15.47 -9.01
CA ILE A 599 -57.62 -14.21 -9.75
C ILE A 599 -57.99 -14.48 -11.22
N VAL A 600 -57.29 -15.39 -11.90
CA VAL A 600 -57.58 -15.76 -13.29
C VAL A 600 -59.02 -16.29 -13.44
N SER A 601 -59.46 -17.15 -12.53
CA SER A 601 -60.83 -17.68 -12.55
C SER A 601 -61.88 -16.59 -12.33
N ALA A 602 -61.63 -15.65 -11.41
CA ALA A 602 -62.50 -14.50 -11.17
C ALA A 602 -62.59 -13.60 -12.40
N TRP A 603 -61.46 -13.28 -13.05
CA TRP A 603 -61.43 -12.51 -14.29
C TRP A 603 -62.17 -13.20 -15.45
N TYR A 604 -61.98 -14.51 -15.59
CA TYR A 604 -62.70 -15.29 -16.60
C TYR A 604 -64.22 -15.27 -16.37
N ASN A 605 -64.67 -15.49 -15.13
CA ASN A 605 -66.09 -15.45 -14.77
C ASN A 605 -66.70 -14.05 -14.96
N MET A 606 -65.95 -13.02 -14.59
CA MET A 606 -66.34 -11.62 -14.82
C MET A 606 -66.46 -11.33 -16.32
N GLY A 607 -65.47 -11.75 -17.12
CA GLY A 607 -65.47 -11.62 -18.58
C GLY A 607 -66.66 -12.36 -19.21
N MET A 608 -66.97 -13.58 -18.76
CA MET A 608 -68.12 -14.34 -19.22
C MET A 608 -69.44 -13.64 -18.89
N THR A 609 -69.55 -13.08 -17.69
CA THR A 609 -70.73 -12.32 -17.24
C THR A 609 -70.93 -11.07 -18.10
N LEU A 610 -69.87 -10.33 -18.39
CA LEU A 610 -69.90 -9.17 -19.27
C LEU A 610 -70.27 -9.55 -20.71
N HIS A 611 -69.71 -10.64 -21.24
CA HIS A 611 -70.06 -11.16 -22.56
C HIS A 611 -71.53 -11.59 -22.64
N LYS A 612 -72.04 -12.28 -21.62
CA LYS A 612 -73.44 -12.67 -21.50
C LYS A 612 -74.35 -11.43 -21.47
N LYS A 613 -74.03 -10.45 -20.63
CA LYS A 613 -74.75 -9.17 -20.57
C LYS A 613 -74.76 -8.44 -21.92
N ALA A 614 -73.61 -8.36 -22.59
CA ALA A 614 -73.52 -7.73 -23.90
C ALA A 614 -74.31 -8.51 -24.98
N ALA A 615 -74.41 -9.84 -24.88
CA ALA A 615 -75.25 -10.64 -25.77
C ALA A 615 -76.74 -10.44 -25.48
N GLU A 616 -77.13 -10.40 -24.21
CA GLU A 616 -78.48 -10.08 -23.76
C GLU A 616 -78.89 -8.66 -24.21
N ASP A 617 -78.02 -7.66 -24.09
CA ASP A 617 -78.26 -6.29 -24.58
C ASP A 617 -78.45 -6.25 -26.10
N ARG A 618 -77.66 -7.04 -26.86
CA ARG A 618 -77.86 -7.18 -28.31
C ARG A 618 -79.20 -7.84 -28.63
N LEU A 619 -79.58 -8.90 -27.92
CA LEU A 619 -80.88 -9.57 -28.10
C LEU A 619 -82.04 -8.65 -27.71
N ALA A 620 -81.91 -7.88 -26.63
CA ALA A 620 -82.88 -6.86 -26.21
C ALA A 620 -82.99 -5.71 -27.24
N SER A 621 -81.89 -5.34 -27.90
CA SER A 621 -81.94 -4.38 -29.01
C SER A 621 -82.66 -4.93 -30.25
N THR A 622 -82.63 -6.25 -30.43
CA THR A 622 -83.25 -6.95 -31.58
C THR A 622 -84.74 -7.27 -31.33
N SER A 623 -85.18 -7.32 -30.05
CA SER A 623 -86.60 -7.54 -29.69
C SER A 623 -87.49 -6.31 -29.89
N SER A 624 -86.89 -5.13 -30.12
CA SER A 624 -87.62 -3.97 -30.67
C SER A 624 -87.85 -4.18 -32.18
N GLY A 625 -88.91 -4.91 -32.52
CA GLY A 625 -89.33 -5.24 -33.88
C GLY A 625 -89.65 -4.03 -34.75
N GLN A 626 -88.63 -3.26 -35.13
CA GLN A 626 -88.72 -2.20 -36.12
C GLN A 626 -88.20 -2.73 -37.45
N SER A 627 -89.13 -2.95 -38.38
CA SER A 627 -88.79 -3.28 -39.76
C SER A 627 -87.91 -2.18 -40.35
N PHE A 628 -87.02 -2.54 -41.28
CA PHE A 628 -86.09 -1.65 -41.96
C PHE A 628 -86.75 -0.35 -42.49
N LEU A 629 -88.02 -0.43 -42.89
CA LEU A 629 -88.82 0.71 -43.35
C LEU A 629 -89.19 1.73 -42.25
N ALA A 630 -89.20 1.33 -40.98
CA ALA A 630 -89.43 2.24 -39.85
C ALA A 630 -88.18 3.09 -39.54
N ARG A 631 -86.98 2.49 -39.64
CA ARG A 631 -85.71 3.23 -39.48
C ARG A 631 -85.49 4.26 -40.59
N GLN A 632 -85.92 3.96 -41.82
CA GLN A 632 -85.75 4.90 -42.95
C GLN A 632 -86.61 6.17 -42.83
N ARG A 633 -87.77 6.10 -42.16
CA ARG A 633 -88.66 7.28 -41.98
C ARG A 633 -88.18 8.23 -40.89
N GLN A 634 -87.46 7.73 -39.88
CA GLN A 634 -86.93 8.58 -38.80
C GLN A 634 -85.67 9.36 -39.25
N ALA A 635 -84.85 8.80 -40.15
CA ALA A 635 -83.64 9.45 -40.66
C ALA A 635 -83.91 10.76 -41.45
N THR A 636 -85.10 10.93 -42.02
CA THR A 636 -85.48 12.13 -42.77
C THR A 636 -85.96 13.31 -41.90
N SER A 637 -86.31 13.08 -40.63
CA SER A 637 -86.91 14.13 -39.80
C SER A 637 -85.92 14.88 -38.89
N THR A 638 -84.68 14.40 -38.72
CA THR A 638 -83.76 14.92 -37.69
C THR A 638 -82.70 15.88 -38.21
N ARG A 639 -82.75 16.33 -39.47
CA ARG A 639 -81.74 17.21 -40.09
C ARG A 639 -81.86 18.70 -39.72
N ARG A 640 -82.45 19.05 -38.58
CA ARG A 640 -82.50 20.43 -38.05
C ARG A 640 -82.42 20.43 -36.53
N SER A 641 -81.20 20.46 -35.98
CA SER A 641 -80.78 21.46 -34.98
C SER A 641 -79.34 21.17 -34.52
N TYR A 642 -78.42 22.09 -34.83
CA TYR A 642 -77.23 22.44 -34.02
C TYR A 642 -77.61 23.74 -33.28
N PRO A 643 -77.01 24.14 -32.14
CA PRO A 643 -75.57 24.12 -31.82
C PRO A 643 -75.31 23.71 -30.34
N GLY A 644 -74.11 23.65 -29.75
CA GLY A 644 -72.74 24.02 -30.09
C GLY A 644 -71.89 23.84 -28.81
N HIS A 645 -70.62 23.44 -28.96
CA HIS A 645 -69.42 24.18 -28.48
C HIS A 645 -69.14 24.04 -26.95
N VAL A 646 -67.96 23.74 -26.40
CA VAL A 646 -66.53 23.81 -26.80
C VAL A 646 -65.73 22.90 -25.84
N GLN A 647 -64.72 22.18 -26.34
CA GLN A 647 -63.51 21.79 -25.59
C GLN A 647 -62.38 22.77 -25.96
N PRO A 648 -61.40 23.01 -25.07
CA PRO A 648 -60.10 22.44 -25.41
C PRO A 648 -59.34 21.88 -24.20
N ALA A 649 -58.73 20.71 -24.41
CA ALA A 649 -57.62 20.19 -23.62
C ALA A 649 -56.33 20.42 -24.41
N THR A 650 -55.32 20.97 -23.74
CA THR A 650 -53.92 20.92 -24.16
C THR A 650 -53.14 20.11 -23.13
N ALA A 651 -52.50 19.02 -23.55
CA ALA A 651 -51.21 18.58 -23.01
C ALA A 651 -50.62 17.51 -23.93
N ARG A 652 -49.52 17.88 -24.59
CA ARG A 652 -48.31 17.08 -24.52
C ARG A 652 -47.37 17.81 -23.57
#